data_AF-A0A800KBD9-F1
#
_entry.id   AF-A0A800KBD9-F1
#
_cell.length_a   1.000
_cell.length_b   1.000
_cell.length_c   1.000
_cell.angle_alpha   90.00
_cell.angle_beta   90.00
_cell.angle_gamma   90.00
#
_symmetry.space_group_name_H-M   'P 1'
#
loop_
_entity.id
_entity.type
_entity.pdbx_description
1 polymer ?
#
loop_
_entity_poly.entity_id
_entity_poly.type
_entity_poly.pdbx_seq_one_letter_code
_entity_poly.pdbx_strand_id
1 'polypeptide(L)'
;MEKYRYAEWRALYAAEAGLNDVGIIILPQITSDTLLIQNGVDYGKDENDQPVGLYKDIACSTRLQINSTRKEYIAYATGVAEYTTPSGTDVSIERRVYTTMVPKGFEEFMYFTDVEAPIGPGNTGVVNFGAGDQLEGKVHTNGDMVFSNYGCPEFSGEVNITFDAVENGGGIGSWGACSDDIFEDDDGNTILDTVSTIIFPPNNSAENARQHATRTFVADDKIFRPGKKDTMMMTEINFVSGGYWVAQWWYNIPPVGSPPAEYDFIWDSTSVQMNCITSGTHFGVENNYDNTNVTYSATNQVLSDFDANGEDVQEEIIELVEAGDIIRIQNEDQTKVASYTATNSPFNFGDRFVISLANLVYFSADGSGFDDLEPVTFINTSASTGLNNNVEWNTYHFYHDHLDNGIEFCEAGRLQHFDFDYWTAGGAACDIFSCPDQIYNSEYVHMSRSFFAKGNSPQVLYVQGGQVLVRGIVDGMYTIVTDDFTEYRRHDDNNVIDRVWGNIWLIDDIVFSDSYGNGAVIHPMDGGTANVLGLIAGGSVIVANTRPNGARGQQYGADIKINASILAMNGGFLSHYWQNSLLDYHNWNDGLGFGIIADGRGGHRNHYLSDDQNGVYTGTNDSRGTIHLWGSIVQFKRGYMNRNYPGPYNVSPGVGYSKDYHYDWNLQLKPPPYFPDLQSSDNTVILKMASYGEANS
;
A
#
# COMPACT_ATOMS: atom_id res chain seq x y z
N MET A 1 -43.29 28.01 -42.91
CA MET A 1 -43.18 27.73 -41.46
C MET A 1 -42.98 26.24 -41.23
N GLU A 2 -43.87 25.38 -41.73
CA GLU A 2 -43.75 23.92 -41.59
C GLU A 2 -42.41 23.36 -42.11
N LYS A 3 -42.03 23.69 -43.36
CA LYS A 3 -40.71 23.28 -43.92
C LYS A 3 -39.51 23.72 -43.07
N TYR A 4 -39.59 24.89 -42.46
CA TYR A 4 -38.54 25.41 -41.57
C TYR A 4 -38.48 24.59 -40.28
N ARG A 5 -39.63 24.39 -39.61
CA ARG A 5 -39.72 23.58 -38.39
C ARG A 5 -39.28 22.14 -38.62
N TYR A 6 -39.65 21.55 -39.75
CA TYR A 6 -39.21 20.21 -40.12
C TYR A 6 -37.69 20.15 -40.35
N ALA A 7 -37.11 21.15 -41.02
CA ALA A 7 -35.66 21.25 -41.18
C ALA A 7 -34.93 21.48 -39.83
N GLU A 8 -35.51 22.21 -38.87
CA GLU A 8 -34.94 22.32 -37.51
C GLU A 8 -34.85 20.96 -36.81
N TRP A 9 -35.95 20.17 -36.82
CA TRP A 9 -35.95 18.83 -36.22
C TRP A 9 -34.99 17.88 -36.92
N ARG A 10 -34.90 17.95 -38.25
CA ARG A 10 -33.95 17.17 -39.05
C ARG A 10 -32.50 17.54 -38.74
N ALA A 11 -32.19 18.83 -38.61
CA ALA A 11 -30.86 19.28 -38.23
C ALA A 11 -30.51 18.83 -36.80
N LEU A 12 -31.46 18.94 -35.86
CA LEU A 12 -31.26 18.47 -34.48
C LEU A 12 -31.00 16.95 -34.43
N TYR A 13 -31.83 16.17 -35.14
CA TYR A 13 -31.68 14.72 -35.20
C TYR A 13 -30.36 14.29 -35.88
N ALA A 14 -29.93 14.97 -36.94
CA ALA A 14 -28.62 14.73 -37.54
C ALA A 14 -27.49 15.06 -36.54
N ALA A 15 -27.63 16.13 -35.75
CA ALA A 15 -26.66 16.48 -34.72
C ALA A 15 -26.56 15.39 -33.63
N GLU A 16 -27.70 14.90 -33.14
CA GLU A 16 -27.80 13.79 -32.19
C GLU A 16 -27.18 12.51 -32.72
N ALA A 17 -27.41 12.20 -33.99
CA ALA A 17 -26.79 11.08 -34.66
C ALA A 17 -25.26 11.21 -34.70
N GLY A 18 -24.72 12.35 -35.13
CA GLY A 18 -23.26 12.56 -35.13
C GLY A 18 -22.67 12.44 -33.72
N LEU A 19 -23.40 12.91 -32.71
CA LEU A 19 -23.00 12.76 -31.32
C LEU A 19 -22.96 11.29 -30.88
N ASN A 20 -23.98 10.49 -31.21
CA ASN A 20 -24.07 9.08 -30.82
C ASN A 20 -23.13 8.17 -31.63
N ASP A 21 -23.07 8.35 -32.95
CA ASP A 21 -22.36 7.47 -33.88
C ASP A 21 -20.84 7.71 -33.88
N VAL A 22 -20.39 8.87 -33.39
CA VAL A 22 -18.96 9.25 -33.40
C VAL A 22 -18.54 9.86 -32.08
N GLY A 23 -19.20 10.94 -31.65
CA GLY A 23 -18.79 11.73 -30.48
C GLY A 23 -18.63 10.89 -29.22
N ILE A 24 -19.71 10.23 -28.79
CA ILE A 24 -19.79 9.42 -27.57
C ILE A 24 -18.89 8.18 -27.66
N ILE A 25 -18.75 7.57 -28.83
CA ILE A 25 -17.91 6.37 -29.01
C ILE A 25 -16.43 6.68 -28.79
N ILE A 26 -15.97 7.81 -29.32
CA ILE A 26 -14.56 8.21 -29.23
C ILE A 26 -14.25 8.94 -27.91
N LEU A 27 -15.25 9.54 -27.27
CA LEU A 27 -15.07 10.38 -26.08
C LEU A 27 -14.29 9.67 -24.94
N PRO A 28 -14.54 8.39 -24.59
CA PRO A 28 -13.73 7.64 -23.62
C PRO A 28 -12.24 7.47 -23.97
N GLN A 29 -11.88 7.63 -25.24
CA GLN A 29 -10.56 7.28 -25.80
C GLN A 29 -9.65 8.51 -25.95
N ILE A 30 -10.17 9.72 -25.74
CA ILE A 30 -9.40 10.94 -25.99
C ILE A 30 -8.32 11.14 -24.93
N THR A 31 -7.13 11.54 -25.38
CA THR A 31 -6.01 11.95 -24.51
C THR A 31 -5.78 13.47 -24.53
N SER A 32 -6.41 14.16 -25.49
CA SER A 32 -6.36 15.62 -25.64
C SER A 32 -7.58 16.10 -26.44
N ASP A 33 -7.83 17.41 -26.42
CA ASP A 33 -8.92 18.03 -27.19
C ASP A 33 -8.77 17.70 -28.68
N THR A 34 -9.80 17.09 -29.26
CA THR A 34 -9.75 16.48 -30.59
C THR A 34 -10.96 16.91 -31.41
N LEU A 35 -10.72 17.44 -32.62
CA LEU A 35 -11.74 17.62 -33.65
C LEU A 35 -11.74 16.37 -34.55
N LEU A 36 -12.81 15.58 -34.49
CA LEU A 36 -12.90 14.29 -35.16
C LEU A 36 -13.38 14.43 -36.61
N ILE A 37 -14.45 15.20 -36.80
CA ILE A 37 -15.07 15.38 -38.12
C ILE A 37 -15.30 16.87 -38.34
N GLN A 38 -14.53 17.43 -39.28
CA GLN A 38 -14.65 18.82 -39.70
C GLN A 38 -15.59 18.97 -40.91
N ASN A 39 -15.61 17.99 -41.82
CA ASN A 39 -16.42 18.01 -43.03
C ASN A 39 -17.68 17.16 -42.85
N GLY A 40 -18.81 17.62 -43.41
CA GLY A 40 -20.12 16.98 -43.23
C GLY A 40 -20.19 15.52 -43.70
N VAL A 41 -20.80 14.66 -42.88
CA VAL A 41 -21.16 13.28 -43.21
C VAL A 41 -22.67 13.17 -43.34
N ASP A 42 -23.16 12.68 -44.48
CA ASP A 42 -24.59 12.45 -44.69
C ASP A 42 -25.09 11.34 -43.76
N TYR A 43 -26.10 11.66 -42.94
CA TYR A 43 -26.71 10.70 -42.02
C TYR A 43 -27.59 9.67 -42.75
N GLY A 44 -28.03 9.99 -43.97
CA GLY A 44 -28.84 9.09 -44.80
C GLY A 44 -30.15 9.73 -45.25
N LYS A 45 -31.13 8.88 -45.57
CA LYS A 45 -32.42 9.28 -46.12
C LYS A 45 -33.58 8.79 -45.26
N ASP A 46 -34.68 9.54 -45.29
CA ASP A 46 -35.93 9.19 -44.62
C ASP A 46 -36.74 8.13 -45.38
N GLU A 47 -37.88 7.74 -44.83
CA GLU A 47 -38.84 6.78 -45.39
C GLU A 47 -39.37 7.16 -46.79
N ASN A 48 -39.14 8.40 -47.25
CA ASN A 48 -39.53 8.90 -48.57
C ASN A 48 -38.32 9.11 -49.51
N ASP A 49 -37.17 8.52 -49.18
CA ASP A 49 -35.90 8.65 -49.91
C ASP A 49 -35.38 10.10 -49.99
N GLN A 50 -35.81 10.98 -49.07
CA GLN A 50 -35.28 12.34 -48.95
C GLN A 50 -34.10 12.39 -47.97
N PRO A 51 -33.04 13.16 -48.23
CA PRO A 51 -31.93 13.31 -47.28
C PRO A 51 -32.46 13.77 -45.93
N VAL A 52 -32.02 13.17 -44.83
CA VAL A 52 -32.34 13.62 -43.46
C VAL A 52 -31.48 14.84 -43.11
N GLY A 53 -30.20 14.81 -43.45
CA GLY A 53 -29.25 15.88 -43.19
C GLY A 53 -27.84 15.33 -43.07
N LEU A 54 -26.90 16.21 -42.75
CA LEU A 54 -25.53 15.83 -42.46
C LEU A 54 -25.13 16.28 -41.06
N TYR A 55 -24.13 15.64 -40.48
CA TYR A 55 -23.49 16.09 -39.25
C TYR A 55 -22.03 16.47 -39.50
N LYS A 56 -21.54 17.48 -38.78
CA LYS A 56 -20.18 18.05 -38.90
C LYS A 56 -19.73 18.64 -37.55
N ASP A 57 -18.51 19.15 -37.52
CA ASP A 57 -17.90 19.84 -36.38
C ASP A 57 -17.98 19.03 -35.07
N ILE A 58 -17.71 17.72 -35.18
CA ILE A 58 -17.69 16.83 -34.01
C ILE A 58 -16.38 17.03 -33.27
N ALA A 59 -16.47 17.55 -32.05
CA ALA A 59 -15.32 17.85 -31.21
C ALA A 59 -15.49 17.22 -29.83
N CYS A 60 -14.43 16.59 -29.33
CA CYS A 60 -14.36 15.98 -28.02
C CYS A 60 -13.26 16.67 -27.20
N SER A 61 -13.51 16.91 -25.91
CA SER A 61 -12.60 17.62 -25.01
C SER A 61 -12.76 17.13 -23.58
N THR A 62 -11.77 17.43 -22.72
CA THR A 62 -11.89 17.19 -21.27
C THR A 62 -11.60 18.46 -20.48
N ARG A 63 -12.25 18.62 -19.32
CA ARG A 63 -11.92 19.69 -18.37
C ARG A 63 -12.15 19.23 -16.94
N LEU A 64 -11.46 19.83 -15.97
CA LEU A 64 -11.80 19.60 -14.56
C LEU A 64 -13.15 20.22 -14.23
N GLN A 65 -13.95 19.49 -13.45
CA GLN A 65 -15.16 20.02 -12.86
C GLN A 65 -14.82 21.13 -11.87
N ILE A 66 -15.69 22.15 -11.79
CA ILE A 66 -15.50 23.27 -10.87
C ILE A 66 -15.52 22.73 -9.42
N ASN A 67 -14.48 23.06 -8.65
CA ASN A 67 -14.31 22.64 -7.25
C ASN A 67 -14.29 21.11 -7.02
N SER A 68 -13.84 20.34 -8.01
CA SER A 68 -13.76 18.88 -7.94
C SER A 68 -12.43 18.40 -8.53
N THR A 69 -12.00 17.21 -8.13
CA THR A 69 -10.83 16.52 -8.72
C THR A 69 -11.22 15.65 -9.92
N ARG A 70 -12.51 15.60 -10.29
CA ARG A 70 -13.01 14.82 -11.42
C ARG A 70 -12.92 15.59 -12.73
N LYS A 71 -12.60 14.86 -13.79
CA LYS A 71 -12.70 15.35 -15.17
C LYS A 71 -14.13 15.17 -15.69
N GLU A 72 -14.57 16.14 -16.46
CA GLU A 72 -15.76 16.09 -17.31
C GLU A 72 -15.30 15.93 -18.76
N TYR A 73 -15.92 14.99 -19.45
CA TYR A 73 -15.71 14.67 -20.85
C TYR A 73 -16.85 15.28 -21.65
N ILE A 74 -16.52 16.06 -22.68
CA ILE A 74 -17.51 16.82 -23.43
C ILE A 74 -17.40 16.48 -24.91
N ALA A 75 -18.52 16.11 -25.52
CA ALA A 75 -18.63 15.97 -26.97
C ALA A 75 -19.65 16.95 -27.52
N TYR A 76 -19.36 17.52 -28.68
CA TYR A 76 -20.25 18.38 -29.46
C TYR A 76 -20.49 17.77 -30.84
N ALA A 77 -21.66 18.02 -31.42
CA ALA A 77 -21.94 17.73 -32.82
C ALA A 77 -22.87 18.78 -33.42
N THR A 78 -22.65 19.15 -34.68
CA THR A 78 -23.52 20.10 -35.41
C THR A 78 -24.21 19.38 -36.55
N GLY A 79 -25.54 19.38 -36.55
CA GLY A 79 -26.35 18.86 -37.64
C GLY A 79 -26.83 19.96 -38.56
N VAL A 80 -26.91 19.66 -39.84
CA VAL A 80 -27.28 20.58 -40.92
C VAL A 80 -28.40 19.96 -41.74
N ALA A 81 -29.47 20.71 -41.95
CA ALA A 81 -30.56 20.33 -42.84
C ALA A 81 -30.94 21.48 -43.75
N GLU A 82 -31.21 21.15 -45.01
CA GLU A 82 -31.55 22.12 -46.05
C GLU A 82 -33.00 21.96 -46.50
N TYR A 83 -33.65 23.08 -46.82
CA TYR A 83 -34.96 23.09 -47.46
C TYR A 83 -35.11 24.25 -48.45
N THR A 84 -35.85 24.00 -49.52
CA THR A 84 -36.20 25.06 -50.48
C THR A 84 -37.51 25.73 -50.07
N THR A 85 -37.45 27.06 -49.91
CA THR A 85 -38.60 27.92 -49.64
C THR A 85 -39.61 27.90 -50.81
N PRO A 86 -40.88 28.30 -50.57
CA PRO A 86 -41.85 28.41 -51.67
C PRO A 86 -41.43 29.37 -52.80
N SER A 87 -40.50 30.29 -52.54
CA SER A 87 -39.91 31.20 -53.53
C SER A 87 -38.72 30.61 -54.30
N GLY A 88 -38.36 29.35 -54.06
CA GLY A 88 -37.24 28.68 -54.74
C GLY A 88 -35.86 28.99 -54.16
N THR A 89 -35.80 29.61 -52.98
CA THR A 89 -34.53 29.89 -52.27
C THR A 89 -34.20 28.73 -51.34
N ASP A 90 -33.00 28.17 -51.47
CA ASP A 90 -32.48 27.16 -50.55
C ASP A 90 -32.02 27.81 -49.24
N VAL A 91 -32.42 27.20 -48.13
CA VAL A 91 -32.10 27.65 -46.78
C VAL A 91 -31.48 26.48 -46.02
N SER A 92 -30.33 26.73 -45.39
CA SER A 92 -29.65 25.79 -44.51
C SER A 92 -29.91 26.16 -43.05
N ILE A 93 -30.24 25.16 -42.23
CA ILE A 93 -30.43 25.28 -40.79
C ILE A 93 -29.37 24.44 -40.11
N GLU A 94 -28.67 25.04 -39.15
CA GLU A 94 -27.72 24.34 -38.29
C GLU A 94 -28.24 24.28 -36.85
N ARG A 95 -28.05 23.12 -36.23
CA ARG A 95 -28.37 22.85 -34.82
C ARG A 95 -27.17 22.18 -34.19
N ARG A 96 -26.75 22.63 -33.02
CA ARG A 96 -25.60 22.07 -32.31
C ARG A 96 -26.05 21.46 -31.01
N VAL A 97 -25.62 20.24 -30.75
CA VAL A 97 -25.88 19.54 -29.49
C VAL A 97 -24.57 19.27 -28.77
N TYR A 98 -24.68 19.03 -27.46
CA TYR A 98 -23.56 18.59 -26.65
C TYR A 98 -24.02 17.56 -25.63
N THR A 99 -23.06 16.74 -25.19
CA THR A 99 -23.19 15.89 -24.01
C THR A 99 -21.98 16.08 -23.12
N THR A 100 -22.21 16.00 -21.82
CA THR A 100 -21.16 15.93 -20.82
C THR A 100 -21.26 14.57 -20.15
N MET A 101 -20.14 13.87 -20.04
CA MET A 101 -20.03 12.61 -19.34
C MET A 101 -18.95 12.70 -18.27
N VAL A 102 -19.08 11.89 -17.23
CA VAL A 102 -18.10 11.81 -16.15
C VAL A 102 -17.62 10.38 -16.02
N PRO A 103 -16.35 10.14 -15.66
CA PRO A 103 -15.91 8.80 -15.33
C PRO A 103 -16.76 8.21 -14.21
N LYS A 104 -17.01 6.91 -14.29
CA LYS A 104 -17.32 6.10 -13.11
C LYS A 104 -16.01 5.75 -12.43
N GLY A 105 -15.98 5.72 -11.10
CA GLY A 105 -14.82 5.26 -10.35
C GLY A 105 -15.13 4.09 -9.44
N PHE A 106 -14.08 3.53 -8.86
CA PHE A 106 -14.17 2.37 -7.97
C PHE A 106 -14.95 2.66 -6.68
N GLU A 107 -15.11 3.94 -6.33
CA GLU A 107 -15.94 4.36 -5.22
C GLU A 107 -17.43 4.00 -5.37
N GLU A 108 -17.90 3.65 -6.58
CA GLU A 108 -19.32 3.33 -6.83
C GLU A 108 -19.75 1.97 -6.26
N PHE A 109 -18.80 1.09 -5.92
CA PHE A 109 -19.08 -0.27 -5.48
C PHE A 109 -19.08 -0.37 -3.96
N MET A 110 -20.18 -0.83 -3.38
CA MET A 110 -20.14 -1.31 -2.01
C MET A 110 -19.12 -2.45 -1.87
N TYR A 111 -19.12 -3.34 -2.84
CA TYR A 111 -18.21 -4.47 -2.90
C TYR A 111 -17.77 -4.72 -4.34
N PHE A 112 -16.47 -4.67 -4.58
CA PHE A 112 -15.82 -5.10 -5.81
C PHE A 112 -14.71 -6.08 -5.47
N THR A 113 -14.64 -7.20 -6.19
CA THR A 113 -13.43 -8.03 -6.21
C THR A 113 -13.01 -8.36 -7.65
N ASP A 114 -11.71 -8.36 -7.91
CA ASP A 114 -11.21 -8.86 -9.19
C ASP A 114 -11.25 -10.39 -9.23
N VAL A 115 -10.81 -11.04 -8.16
CA VAL A 115 -10.85 -12.49 -8.02
C VAL A 115 -11.59 -12.86 -6.75
N GLU A 116 -12.67 -13.65 -6.85
CA GLU A 116 -13.36 -14.27 -5.71
C GLU A 116 -12.55 -15.45 -5.14
N ALA A 117 -11.33 -15.14 -4.72
CA ALA A 117 -10.46 -16.05 -4.00
C ALA A 117 -10.03 -15.40 -2.67
N PRO A 118 -9.85 -16.19 -1.62
CA PRO A 118 -9.30 -15.69 -0.35
C PRO A 118 -7.90 -15.08 -0.47
N ILE A 119 -7.60 -14.13 0.42
CA ILE A 119 -6.25 -13.63 0.68
C ILE A 119 -5.94 -13.51 2.19
N GLY A 120 -4.66 -13.69 2.52
CA GLY A 120 -4.12 -13.71 3.88
C GLY A 120 -3.56 -15.09 4.29
N PRO A 121 -2.81 -15.17 5.41
CA PRO A 121 -2.12 -16.38 5.86
C PRO A 121 -3.01 -17.60 6.06
N GLY A 122 -2.46 -18.78 5.81
CA GLY A 122 -3.19 -20.05 5.99
C GLY A 122 -4.40 -20.19 5.06
N ASN A 123 -4.28 -19.70 3.83
CA ASN A 123 -5.38 -19.64 2.88
C ASN A 123 -5.97 -21.05 2.57
N THR A 124 -7.29 -21.22 2.74
CA THR A 124 -7.99 -22.49 2.47
C THR A 124 -8.45 -22.67 1.03
N GLY A 125 -8.33 -21.64 0.19
CA GLY A 125 -8.81 -21.62 -1.18
C GLY A 125 -10.33 -21.49 -1.34
N VAL A 126 -11.08 -21.23 -0.25
CA VAL A 126 -12.54 -21.13 -0.28
C VAL A 126 -13.02 -19.85 0.40
N VAL A 127 -13.82 -19.08 -0.33
CA VAL A 127 -14.66 -17.98 0.18
C VAL A 127 -16.07 -18.14 -0.37
N ASN A 128 -17.08 -17.78 0.42
CA ASN A 128 -18.47 -17.79 -0.02
C ASN A 128 -19.26 -16.63 0.59
N PHE A 129 -20.30 -16.21 -0.12
CA PHE A 129 -21.32 -15.31 0.38
C PHE A 129 -22.34 -16.11 1.20
N GLY A 130 -22.70 -15.62 2.39
CA GLY A 130 -23.65 -16.31 3.26
C GLY A 130 -24.49 -15.36 4.10
N ALA A 131 -25.18 -15.89 5.11
CA ALA A 131 -26.14 -15.13 5.93
C ALA A 131 -25.59 -13.83 6.57
N GLY A 132 -24.28 -13.77 6.82
CA GLY A 132 -23.63 -12.60 7.40
C GLY A 132 -23.20 -11.54 6.39
N ASP A 133 -23.42 -11.75 5.08
CA ASP A 133 -23.09 -10.80 4.03
C ASP A 133 -24.36 -10.02 3.65
N GLN A 134 -24.50 -8.84 4.24
CA GLN A 134 -25.58 -7.89 4.04
C GLN A 134 -24.96 -6.68 3.34
N LEU A 135 -25.21 -6.52 2.03
CA LEU A 135 -24.48 -5.56 1.20
C LEU A 135 -25.45 -4.54 0.61
N GLU A 136 -25.40 -3.34 1.18
CA GLU A 136 -26.14 -2.19 0.68
C GLU A 136 -25.44 -1.57 -0.54
N GLY A 137 -26.12 -1.43 -1.67
CA GLY A 137 -25.55 -0.79 -2.87
C GLY A 137 -24.93 -1.77 -3.87
N LYS A 138 -24.03 -1.28 -4.73
CA LYS A 138 -23.58 -2.02 -5.91
C LYS A 138 -22.53 -3.08 -5.56
N VAL A 139 -22.73 -4.31 -6.03
CA VAL A 139 -21.81 -5.44 -5.89
C VAL A 139 -21.27 -5.86 -7.26
N HIS A 140 -19.98 -6.14 -7.37
CA HIS A 140 -19.36 -6.58 -8.62
C HIS A 140 -18.27 -7.61 -8.35
N THR A 141 -18.18 -8.62 -9.21
CA THR A 141 -17.00 -9.49 -9.27
C THR A 141 -16.57 -9.72 -10.72
N ASN A 142 -15.25 -9.67 -10.97
CA ASN A 142 -14.69 -10.18 -12.22
C ASN A 142 -14.52 -11.71 -12.21
N GLY A 143 -14.50 -12.34 -11.03
CA GLY A 143 -14.47 -13.79 -10.83
C GLY A 143 -15.85 -14.39 -10.52
N ASP A 144 -15.85 -15.61 -9.97
CA ASP A 144 -17.08 -16.39 -9.74
C ASP A 144 -17.70 -16.15 -8.35
N MET A 145 -18.98 -15.77 -8.30
CA MET A 145 -19.71 -15.74 -7.04
C MET A 145 -20.05 -17.14 -6.57
N VAL A 146 -19.74 -17.42 -5.30
CA VAL A 146 -20.02 -18.70 -4.64
C VAL A 146 -20.83 -18.45 -3.38
N PHE A 147 -21.93 -19.17 -3.22
CA PHE A 147 -22.82 -19.06 -2.07
C PHE A 147 -22.65 -20.21 -1.09
N SER A 148 -22.90 -19.90 0.19
CA SER A 148 -22.78 -20.83 1.31
C SER A 148 -23.92 -21.85 1.34
N ASN A 149 -23.64 -23.02 1.94
CA ASN A 149 -24.68 -23.98 2.32
C ASN A 149 -25.41 -23.59 3.62
N TYR A 150 -24.97 -22.52 4.29
CA TYR A 150 -25.44 -22.09 5.60
C TYR A 150 -25.99 -20.66 5.53
N GLY A 151 -27.13 -20.52 4.85
CA GLY A 151 -27.82 -19.24 4.64
C GLY A 151 -27.25 -18.42 3.48
N CYS A 152 -27.99 -17.38 3.11
CA CYS A 152 -27.80 -16.60 1.88
C CYS A 152 -27.52 -15.13 2.18
N PRO A 153 -26.76 -14.44 1.32
CA PRO A 153 -26.54 -13.01 1.44
C PRO A 153 -27.82 -12.23 1.17
N GLU A 154 -27.81 -10.95 1.54
CA GLU A 154 -28.81 -9.97 1.13
C GLU A 154 -28.12 -8.88 0.31
N PHE A 155 -28.65 -8.62 -0.89
CA PHE A 155 -28.20 -7.56 -1.78
C PHE A 155 -29.33 -6.56 -1.95
N SER A 156 -29.06 -5.28 -1.65
CA SER A 156 -30.07 -4.23 -1.82
C SER A 156 -29.83 -3.34 -3.04
N GLY A 157 -28.88 -3.71 -3.91
CA GLY A 157 -28.48 -2.94 -5.09
C GLY A 157 -28.03 -3.83 -6.23
N GLU A 158 -27.64 -3.19 -7.35
CA GLU A 158 -27.19 -3.86 -8.58
C GLU A 158 -26.04 -4.84 -8.29
N VAL A 159 -26.15 -6.07 -8.80
CA VAL A 159 -25.12 -7.09 -8.70
C VAL A 159 -24.61 -7.43 -10.09
N ASN A 160 -23.29 -7.31 -10.30
CA ASN A 160 -22.67 -7.51 -11.60
C ASN A 160 -21.69 -8.68 -11.59
N ILE A 161 -21.85 -9.55 -12.59
CA ILE A 161 -20.85 -10.54 -13.01
C ILE A 161 -20.36 -10.20 -14.42
N THR A 162 -19.26 -10.83 -14.85
CA THR A 162 -18.67 -10.53 -16.15
C THR A 162 -19.06 -11.52 -17.24
N PHE A 163 -19.12 -11.05 -18.49
CA PHE A 163 -19.26 -11.93 -19.66
C PHE A 163 -18.17 -12.99 -19.68
N ASP A 164 -16.92 -12.61 -19.38
CA ASP A 164 -15.78 -13.53 -19.37
C ASP A 164 -15.96 -14.65 -18.33
N ALA A 165 -16.45 -14.35 -17.13
CA ALA A 165 -16.71 -15.36 -16.11
C ALA A 165 -17.83 -16.32 -16.56
N VAL A 166 -18.92 -15.79 -17.12
CA VAL A 166 -20.05 -16.60 -17.60
C VAL A 166 -19.65 -17.49 -18.79
N GLU A 167 -18.90 -16.96 -19.76
CA GLU A 167 -18.44 -17.72 -20.94
C GLU A 167 -17.49 -18.87 -20.57
N ASN A 168 -16.73 -18.71 -19.49
CA ASN A 168 -15.86 -19.75 -18.94
C ASN A 168 -16.61 -20.80 -18.08
N GLY A 169 -17.95 -20.75 -18.06
CA GLY A 169 -18.80 -21.66 -17.31
C GLY A 169 -18.94 -21.32 -15.82
N GLY A 170 -18.55 -20.09 -15.45
CA GLY A 170 -18.63 -19.54 -14.10
C GLY A 170 -19.69 -18.44 -13.98
N GLY A 171 -19.30 -17.30 -13.41
CA GLY A 171 -20.19 -16.19 -13.03
C GLY A 171 -20.89 -16.49 -11.69
N ILE A 172 -21.73 -17.53 -11.68
CA ILE A 172 -22.24 -18.15 -10.45
C ILE A 172 -21.62 -19.55 -10.32
N GLY A 173 -20.54 -19.64 -9.54
CA GLY A 173 -19.77 -20.87 -9.38
C GLY A 173 -20.46 -21.94 -8.53
N SER A 174 -21.31 -21.54 -7.58
CA SER A 174 -22.15 -22.46 -6.79
C SER A 174 -23.25 -21.73 -6.05
N TRP A 175 -24.47 -22.28 -6.09
CA TRP A 175 -25.65 -21.76 -5.38
C TRP A 175 -25.70 -22.11 -3.89
N GLY A 176 -24.96 -23.12 -3.46
CA GLY A 176 -25.04 -23.57 -2.07
C GLY A 176 -26.49 -23.88 -1.65
N ALA A 177 -26.99 -23.19 -0.62
CA ALA A 177 -28.36 -23.27 -0.14
C ALA A 177 -29.31 -22.19 -0.71
N CYS A 178 -28.82 -21.37 -1.64
CA CYS A 178 -29.53 -20.21 -2.19
C CYS A 178 -30.21 -20.50 -3.52
N SER A 179 -31.13 -19.63 -3.89
CA SER A 179 -31.81 -19.59 -5.19
C SER A 179 -31.65 -18.22 -5.83
N ASP A 180 -32.17 -18.07 -7.05
CA ASP A 180 -32.14 -16.83 -7.84
C ASP A 180 -32.93 -15.67 -7.21
N ASP A 181 -33.81 -15.97 -6.26
CA ASP A 181 -34.56 -14.99 -5.46
C ASP A 181 -33.67 -14.01 -4.68
N ILE A 182 -32.42 -14.37 -4.39
CA ILE A 182 -31.44 -13.46 -3.77
C ILE A 182 -31.09 -12.26 -4.66
N PHE A 183 -31.46 -12.31 -5.95
CA PHE A 183 -31.25 -11.26 -6.93
C PHE A 183 -32.57 -10.59 -7.35
N GLU A 184 -33.64 -10.72 -6.57
CA GLU A 184 -34.88 -9.98 -6.81
C GLU A 184 -34.95 -8.73 -5.94
N ASP A 185 -35.32 -7.59 -6.52
CA ASP A 185 -35.68 -6.39 -5.76
C ASP A 185 -37.08 -6.50 -5.13
N ASP A 186 -37.49 -5.49 -4.35
CA ASP A 186 -38.80 -5.43 -3.70
C ASP A 186 -40.00 -5.54 -4.68
N ASP A 187 -39.78 -5.22 -5.96
CA ASP A 187 -40.78 -5.28 -7.03
C ASP A 187 -40.70 -6.59 -7.85
N GLY A 188 -39.75 -7.48 -7.53
CA GLY A 188 -39.51 -8.76 -8.21
C GLY A 188 -38.71 -8.65 -9.52
N ASN A 189 -38.01 -7.54 -9.76
CA ASN A 189 -37.11 -7.40 -10.90
C ASN A 189 -35.73 -7.94 -10.55
N THR A 190 -35.05 -8.54 -11.53
CA THR A 190 -33.66 -8.97 -11.35
C THR A 190 -32.73 -7.78 -11.15
N ILE A 191 -31.92 -7.83 -10.10
CA ILE A 191 -30.81 -6.90 -9.85
C ILE A 191 -29.46 -7.46 -10.35
N LEU A 192 -29.44 -8.72 -10.80
CA LEU A 192 -28.27 -9.34 -11.42
C LEU A 192 -28.14 -8.91 -12.89
N ASP A 193 -26.97 -8.39 -13.26
CA ASP A 193 -26.60 -8.06 -14.64
C ASP A 193 -25.26 -8.69 -15.03
N THR A 194 -25.06 -8.92 -16.33
CA THR A 194 -23.79 -9.39 -16.89
C THR A 194 -23.15 -8.27 -17.70
N VAL A 195 -21.94 -7.85 -17.30
CA VAL A 195 -21.24 -6.69 -17.85
C VAL A 195 -19.85 -7.06 -18.36
N SER A 196 -19.15 -6.11 -18.99
CA SER A 196 -17.75 -6.31 -19.36
C SER A 196 -16.83 -6.33 -18.13
N THR A 197 -15.77 -7.12 -18.21
CA THR A 197 -14.70 -7.15 -17.20
C THR A 197 -14.09 -5.77 -17.02
N ILE A 198 -14.00 -5.35 -15.75
CA ILE A 198 -13.36 -4.09 -15.35
C ILE A 198 -11.88 -4.39 -15.14
N ILE A 199 -10.97 -3.59 -15.72
CA ILE A 199 -9.53 -3.81 -15.53
C ILE A 199 -9.15 -3.56 -14.07
N PHE A 200 -8.42 -4.53 -13.51
CA PHE A 200 -7.86 -4.46 -12.16
C PHE A 200 -6.46 -5.11 -12.11
N PRO A 201 -5.48 -4.57 -11.34
CA PRO A 201 -5.52 -3.27 -10.66
C PRO A 201 -5.69 -2.12 -11.68
N PRO A 202 -6.18 -0.95 -11.25
CA PRO A 202 -6.55 0.08 -12.19
C PRO A 202 -5.32 0.74 -12.82
N ASN A 203 -5.24 0.71 -14.16
CA ASN A 203 -4.10 1.21 -14.92
C ASN A 203 -3.91 2.74 -14.73
N ASN A 204 -2.71 3.17 -14.35
CA ASN A 204 -2.26 4.57 -14.22
C ASN A 204 -3.06 5.48 -13.27
N SER A 205 -4.14 5.03 -12.65
CA SER A 205 -5.03 5.89 -11.88
C SER A 205 -4.62 5.99 -10.40
N ALA A 206 -4.08 4.93 -9.81
CA ALA A 206 -3.36 5.05 -8.53
C ALA A 206 -2.10 5.92 -8.69
N GLU A 207 -1.42 5.79 -9.83
CA GLU A 207 -0.33 6.67 -10.24
C GLU A 207 -0.81 8.12 -10.40
N ASN A 208 -2.00 8.36 -10.94
CA ASN A 208 -2.61 9.68 -11.01
C ASN A 208 -2.83 10.29 -9.61
N ALA A 209 -3.26 9.51 -8.63
CA ALA A 209 -3.33 9.97 -7.24
C ALA A 209 -1.94 10.37 -6.71
N ARG A 210 -0.92 9.52 -6.88
CA ARG A 210 0.47 9.82 -6.48
C ARG A 210 1.02 11.09 -7.15
N GLN A 211 0.77 11.27 -8.44
CA GLN A 211 1.21 12.46 -9.19
C GLN A 211 0.54 13.77 -8.73
N HIS A 212 -0.64 13.67 -8.10
CA HIS A 212 -1.36 14.80 -7.52
C HIS A 212 -1.23 14.85 -5.99
N ALA A 213 -0.23 14.16 -5.43
CA ALA A 213 0.10 14.23 -4.02
C ALA A 213 0.28 15.70 -3.58
N THR A 214 -0.61 16.15 -2.71
CA THR A 214 -0.46 17.45 -2.05
C THR A 214 0.63 17.40 -0.98
N ARG A 215 0.91 16.19 -0.46
CA ARG A 215 2.04 15.89 0.42
C ARG A 215 2.55 14.48 0.16
N THR A 216 3.88 14.36 0.19
CA THR A 216 4.58 13.08 0.15
C THR A 216 5.33 12.88 1.47
N PHE A 217 5.11 11.74 2.10
CA PHE A 217 5.86 11.27 3.26
C PHE A 217 6.80 10.16 2.76
N VAL A 218 8.09 10.47 2.72
CA VAL A 218 9.13 9.58 2.20
C VAL A 218 9.50 8.57 3.29
N ALA A 219 9.44 7.28 2.97
CA ALA A 219 9.73 6.17 3.88
C ALA A 219 10.78 5.17 3.32
N ASP A 220 11.31 5.44 2.13
CA ASP A 220 12.37 4.71 1.43
C ASP A 220 13.72 5.45 1.39
N ASP A 221 13.93 6.49 2.20
CA ASP A 221 15.18 7.26 2.19
C ASP A 221 16.36 6.55 2.89
N LYS A 222 16.09 5.45 3.61
CA LYS A 222 17.08 4.67 4.36
C LYS A 222 17.35 3.27 3.83
N ILE A 223 16.82 2.91 2.67
CA ILE A 223 17.09 1.63 1.99
C ILE A 223 18.14 1.78 0.88
N PHE A 224 18.81 0.68 0.53
CA PHE A 224 19.83 0.58 -0.53
C PHE A 224 20.97 1.61 -0.41
N ARG A 225 21.25 2.07 0.81
CA ARG A 225 22.38 2.95 1.09
C ARG A 225 23.68 2.13 1.05
N PRO A 226 24.65 2.51 0.21
CA PRO A 226 25.95 1.85 0.17
C PRO A 226 26.61 1.82 1.56
N GLY A 227 27.23 0.69 1.92
CA GLY A 227 27.87 0.48 3.23
C GLY A 227 26.95 0.51 4.46
N LYS A 228 25.64 0.77 4.33
CA LYS A 228 24.71 0.86 5.47
C LYS A 228 23.65 -0.23 5.41
N LYS A 229 23.18 -0.68 6.57
CA LYS A 229 21.99 -1.53 6.67
C LYS A 229 20.76 -0.75 6.21
N ASP A 230 19.84 -1.49 5.59
CA ASP A 230 18.51 -0.96 5.31
C ASP A 230 17.77 -0.69 6.62
N THR A 231 16.87 0.28 6.57
CA THR A 231 16.03 0.65 7.70
C THR A 231 14.71 1.12 7.14
N MET A 232 13.62 0.52 7.61
CA MET A 232 12.28 0.81 7.09
C MET A 232 11.63 1.91 7.91
N MET A 233 10.66 2.63 7.34
CA MET A 233 9.92 3.68 8.03
C MET A 233 8.42 3.40 8.04
N MET A 234 7.81 3.47 9.22
CA MET A 234 6.36 3.39 9.41
C MET A 234 5.81 4.81 9.54
N THR A 235 4.78 5.15 8.78
CA THR A 235 4.10 6.45 8.88
C THR A 235 2.79 6.30 9.66
N GLU A 236 2.50 7.15 10.65
CA GLU A 236 1.14 7.30 11.20
C GLU A 236 0.49 8.56 10.64
N ILE A 237 -0.76 8.45 10.21
CA ILE A 237 -1.67 9.58 9.94
C ILE A 237 -2.82 9.52 10.94
N ASN A 238 -2.84 10.48 11.87
CA ASN A 238 -3.87 10.60 12.91
C ASN A 238 -4.74 11.83 12.65
N PHE A 239 -5.94 11.62 12.14
CA PHE A 239 -6.89 12.67 11.80
C PHE A 239 -7.52 13.28 13.05
N VAL A 240 -7.68 14.60 13.03
CA VAL A 240 -8.34 15.38 14.08
C VAL A 240 -9.19 16.48 13.44
N SER A 241 -10.08 17.11 14.21
CA SER A 241 -10.77 18.31 13.72
C SER A 241 -9.77 19.38 13.26
N GLY A 242 -9.98 19.92 12.06
CA GLY A 242 -9.11 20.94 11.46
C GLY A 242 -7.87 20.42 10.73
N GLY A 243 -7.58 19.12 10.68
CA GLY A 243 -6.42 18.58 9.96
C GLY A 243 -5.99 17.18 10.43
N TYR A 244 -4.68 16.92 10.45
CA TYR A 244 -4.13 15.63 10.87
C TYR A 244 -2.70 15.79 11.39
N TRP A 245 -2.31 14.87 12.27
CA TRP A 245 -0.93 14.71 12.74
C TRP A 245 -0.24 13.60 11.97
N VAL A 246 1.06 13.77 11.71
CA VAL A 246 1.92 12.74 11.13
C VAL A 246 3.16 12.54 11.96
N ALA A 247 3.55 11.29 12.16
CA ALA A 247 4.84 10.89 12.71
C ALA A 247 5.40 9.75 11.86
N GLN A 248 6.73 9.61 11.84
CA GLN A 248 7.39 8.44 11.25
C GLN A 248 8.35 7.83 12.25
N TRP A 249 8.39 6.49 12.30
CA TRP A 249 9.34 5.73 13.09
C TRP A 249 10.13 4.77 12.24
N TRP A 250 11.40 4.62 12.55
CA TRP A 250 12.22 3.59 11.94
C TRP A 250 11.94 2.23 12.57
N TYR A 251 12.04 1.17 11.77
CA TYR A 251 11.95 -0.21 12.22
C TYR A 251 12.77 -1.13 11.33
N ASN A 252 13.14 -2.30 11.87
CA ASN A 252 13.75 -3.38 11.12
C ASN A 252 12.80 -4.58 11.11
N ILE A 253 12.78 -5.32 10.01
CA ILE A 253 12.05 -6.57 9.89
C ILE A 253 13.03 -7.71 10.18
N PRO A 254 12.80 -8.52 11.24
CA PRO A 254 13.61 -9.70 11.49
C PRO A 254 13.62 -10.69 10.32
N PRO A 255 14.68 -11.49 10.14
CA PRO A 255 15.87 -11.56 11.00
C PRO A 255 16.81 -10.35 10.85
N VAL A 256 17.38 -9.92 11.97
CA VAL A 256 18.34 -8.83 12.11
C VAL A 256 19.67 -9.41 12.59
N GLY A 257 20.70 -9.30 11.76
CA GLY A 257 22.05 -9.72 12.11
C GLY A 257 22.74 -8.71 13.02
N SER A 258 23.78 -9.17 13.69
CA SER A 258 24.76 -8.30 14.34
C SER A 258 25.35 -7.29 13.35
N PRO A 259 25.81 -6.11 13.80
CA PRO A 259 26.54 -5.18 12.93
C PRO A 259 27.70 -5.86 12.17
N PRO A 260 28.03 -5.42 10.96
CA PRO A 260 29.22 -5.88 10.24
C PRO A 260 30.47 -5.73 11.08
N ALA A 261 31.26 -6.81 11.13
CA ALA A 261 32.49 -6.89 11.91
C ALA A 261 33.75 -6.90 11.02
N GLU A 262 33.59 -6.85 9.70
CA GLU A 262 34.65 -7.01 8.71
C GLU A 262 34.56 -5.91 7.65
N TYR A 263 35.71 -5.28 7.35
CA TYR A 263 35.81 -4.15 6.42
C TYR A 263 37.11 -4.28 5.63
N ASP A 264 37.03 -4.08 4.31
CA ASP A 264 38.20 -4.18 3.46
C ASP A 264 38.93 -2.84 3.37
N PHE A 265 40.24 -2.87 3.43
CA PHE A 265 41.14 -1.73 3.30
C PHE A 265 42.32 -2.10 2.42
N ILE A 266 43.13 -1.11 2.11
CA ILE A 266 44.40 -1.26 1.40
C ILE A 266 45.51 -0.96 2.41
N TRP A 267 46.48 -1.87 2.53
CA TRP A 267 47.64 -1.63 3.37
C TRP A 267 48.49 -0.49 2.80
N ASP A 268 48.68 0.54 3.59
CA ASP A 268 49.50 1.70 3.25
C ASP A 268 50.85 1.58 3.95
N SER A 269 51.90 1.17 3.24
CA SER A 269 53.23 1.03 3.82
C SER A 269 54.07 2.32 3.77
N THR A 270 53.52 3.38 3.17
CA THR A 270 54.28 4.60 2.82
C THR A 270 53.92 5.79 3.70
N SER A 271 52.67 5.89 4.14
CA SER A 271 52.25 6.98 5.03
C SER A 271 52.90 6.84 6.40
N VAL A 272 53.25 7.99 6.96
CA VAL A 272 53.79 8.12 8.32
C VAL A 272 52.96 9.13 9.10
N GLN A 273 53.21 9.22 10.40
CA GLN A 273 52.44 9.99 11.35
C GLN A 273 50.99 9.50 11.37
N MET A 274 50.03 10.43 11.43
CA MET A 274 48.61 10.10 11.29
C MET A 274 48.14 10.29 9.84
N ASN A 275 49.03 10.38 8.85
CA ASN A 275 48.56 10.47 7.46
C ASN A 275 47.98 9.13 7.01
N CYS A 276 47.05 9.16 6.07
CA CYS A 276 46.44 7.97 5.49
C CYS A 276 46.05 8.31 4.04
N ILE A 277 46.24 7.37 3.12
CA ILE A 277 45.63 7.46 1.79
C ILE A 277 44.15 7.07 1.86
N THR A 278 43.34 7.49 0.87
CA THR A 278 41.97 7.00 0.74
C THR A 278 41.94 5.48 0.70
N SER A 279 41.05 4.87 1.48
CA SER A 279 40.96 3.41 1.63
C SER A 279 42.16 2.76 2.34
N GLY A 280 43.09 3.56 2.85
CA GLY A 280 44.32 3.11 3.46
C GLY A 280 44.18 2.66 4.91
N THR A 281 45.07 1.77 5.34
CA THR A 281 45.24 1.41 6.75
C THR A 281 46.70 1.08 7.07
N HIS A 282 47.21 1.51 8.23
CA HIS A 282 48.59 1.22 8.65
C HIS A 282 48.85 1.27 10.17
N PHE A 283 49.98 0.70 10.61
CA PHE A 283 50.36 0.62 12.02
C PHE A 283 51.28 1.76 12.47
N GLY A 284 50.77 2.61 13.36
CA GLY A 284 51.57 3.53 14.16
C GLY A 284 52.13 4.73 13.39
N VAL A 285 52.68 5.69 14.13
CA VAL A 285 53.19 6.94 13.53
C VAL A 285 54.48 6.78 12.74
N GLU A 286 55.21 5.69 12.96
CA GLU A 286 56.45 5.40 12.23
C GLU A 286 56.23 4.43 11.06
N ASN A 287 55.09 3.73 11.03
CA ASN A 287 54.71 2.74 10.02
C ASN A 287 55.87 1.85 9.55
N ASN A 288 56.54 1.21 10.51
CA ASN A 288 57.78 0.48 10.26
C ASN A 288 57.65 -0.99 10.64
N TYR A 289 58.02 -1.85 9.69
CA TYR A 289 58.11 -3.28 9.88
C TYR A 289 59.50 -3.70 10.36
N ASP A 290 59.58 -4.37 11.51
CA ASP A 290 60.83 -4.91 12.03
C ASP A 290 61.16 -6.25 11.36
N ASN A 291 61.99 -6.16 10.33
CA ASN A 291 62.51 -7.32 9.58
C ASN A 291 63.36 -8.28 10.44
N THR A 292 63.88 -7.83 11.58
CA THR A 292 64.72 -8.68 12.46
C THR A 292 63.87 -9.58 13.33
N ASN A 293 62.81 -9.01 13.90
CA ASN A 293 61.90 -9.73 14.81
C ASN A 293 60.62 -10.22 14.11
N VAL A 294 60.49 -9.97 12.81
CA VAL A 294 59.36 -10.37 11.97
C VAL A 294 58.04 -9.89 12.59
N THR A 295 57.95 -8.59 12.88
CA THR A 295 56.80 -8.01 13.58
C THR A 295 56.63 -6.51 13.34
N TYR A 296 55.47 -5.99 13.71
CA TYR A 296 55.23 -4.56 13.85
C TYR A 296 55.32 -4.15 15.32
N SER A 297 55.85 -2.96 15.58
CA SER A 297 55.77 -2.33 16.89
C SER A 297 55.01 -1.01 16.74
N ALA A 298 53.76 -1.01 17.21
CA ALA A 298 52.90 0.15 17.13
C ALA A 298 52.05 0.26 18.40
N THR A 299 51.57 1.48 18.65
CA THR A 299 50.61 1.78 19.73
C THR A 299 49.26 2.18 19.18
N ASN A 300 49.13 2.37 17.87
CA ASN A 300 47.87 2.71 17.22
C ASN A 300 47.77 2.08 15.83
N GLN A 301 46.55 1.85 15.36
CA GLN A 301 46.16 1.60 13.97
C GLN A 301 45.52 2.89 13.43
N VAL A 302 45.92 3.32 12.23
CA VAL A 302 45.28 4.43 11.50
C VAL A 302 44.49 3.83 10.35
N LEU A 303 43.26 4.30 10.17
CA LEU A 303 42.36 3.86 9.09
C LEU A 303 41.73 5.06 8.39
N SER A 304 41.59 4.99 7.07
CA SER A 304 40.78 5.94 6.29
C SER A 304 39.31 5.86 6.73
N ASP A 305 38.59 6.96 6.59
CA ASP A 305 37.13 7.00 6.61
C ASP A 305 36.47 6.09 5.55
N PHE A 306 37.09 5.94 4.37
CA PHE A 306 36.61 5.06 3.31
C PHE A 306 37.21 3.65 3.37
N ASP A 307 36.43 2.63 3.04
CA ASP A 307 36.88 1.25 2.82
C ASP A 307 37.47 1.07 1.40
N ALA A 308 37.94 -0.13 1.06
CA ALA A 308 38.51 -0.47 -0.26
C ALA A 308 37.49 -0.40 -1.42
N ASN A 309 36.19 -0.39 -1.13
CA ASN A 309 35.12 -0.21 -2.11
C ASN A 309 34.77 1.27 -2.33
N GLY A 310 35.30 2.17 -1.49
CA GLY A 310 35.04 3.61 -1.53
C GLY A 310 33.86 4.04 -0.66
N GLU A 311 33.45 3.23 0.32
CA GLU A 311 32.33 3.48 1.22
C GLU A 311 32.79 4.09 2.54
N ASP A 312 32.07 5.10 3.07
CA ASP A 312 32.38 5.71 4.37
C ASP A 312 31.94 4.81 5.54
N VAL A 313 32.93 4.20 6.19
CA VAL A 313 32.78 3.21 7.27
C VAL A 313 33.19 3.76 8.64
N GLN A 314 33.50 5.06 8.73
CA GLN A 314 34.03 5.69 9.94
C GLN A 314 33.11 5.52 11.15
N GLU A 315 31.84 5.94 11.03
CA GLU A 315 30.89 5.87 12.13
C GLU A 315 30.65 4.41 12.57
N GLU A 316 30.59 3.50 11.62
CA GLU A 316 30.29 2.09 11.87
C GLU A 316 31.40 1.40 12.67
N ILE A 317 32.66 1.61 12.29
CA ILE A 317 33.81 1.05 13.01
C ILE A 317 34.00 1.72 14.38
N ILE A 318 33.70 3.02 14.50
CA ILE A 318 33.73 3.72 15.79
C ILE A 318 32.71 3.12 16.77
N GLU A 319 31.51 2.79 16.31
CA GLU A 319 30.47 2.16 17.13
C GLU A 319 30.75 0.67 17.39
N LEU A 320 31.44 -0.01 16.47
CA LEU A 320 31.76 -1.44 16.56
C LEU A 320 32.85 -1.78 17.57
N VAL A 321 33.86 -0.91 17.74
CA VAL A 321 35.09 -1.25 18.47
C VAL A 321 35.06 -0.69 19.91
N GLU A 322 35.18 -1.59 20.88
CA GLU A 322 35.30 -1.25 22.30
C GLU A 322 36.68 -1.62 22.89
N ALA A 323 36.99 -1.03 24.05
CA ALA A 323 38.19 -1.38 24.80
C ALA A 323 38.11 -2.83 25.30
N GLY A 324 39.06 -3.66 24.88
CA GLY A 324 39.11 -5.09 25.17
C GLY A 324 38.88 -5.98 23.95
N ASP A 325 38.38 -5.42 22.85
CA ASP A 325 38.14 -6.16 21.61
C ASP A 325 39.42 -6.63 20.95
N ILE A 326 39.36 -7.80 20.32
CA ILE A 326 40.46 -8.37 19.55
C ILE A 326 40.25 -8.04 18.08
N ILE A 327 41.09 -7.14 17.59
CA ILE A 327 41.14 -6.77 16.18
C ILE A 327 42.13 -7.66 15.45
N ARG A 328 41.78 -8.04 14.23
CA ARG A 328 42.62 -8.77 13.29
C ARG A 328 42.69 -8.02 11.96
N ILE A 329 43.90 -7.83 11.45
CA ILE A 329 44.16 -7.39 10.07
C ILE A 329 44.77 -8.58 9.34
N GLN A 330 44.27 -8.93 8.17
CA GLN A 330 44.82 -10.03 7.38
C GLN A 330 44.76 -9.73 5.88
N ASN A 331 45.71 -10.26 5.11
CA ASN A 331 45.64 -10.23 3.66
C ASN A 331 44.70 -11.34 3.12
N GLU A 332 44.35 -11.26 1.84
CA GLU A 332 43.40 -12.16 1.17
C GLU A 332 43.77 -13.65 1.34
N ASP A 333 45.05 -13.98 1.18
CA ASP A 333 45.57 -15.35 1.30
C ASP A 333 45.78 -15.81 2.77
N GLN A 334 45.54 -14.94 3.75
CA GLN A 334 45.82 -15.16 5.18
C GLN A 334 47.27 -15.60 5.48
N THR A 335 48.20 -15.21 4.60
CA THR A 335 49.63 -15.48 4.77
C THR A 335 50.31 -14.44 5.67
N LYS A 336 49.67 -13.26 5.85
CA LYS A 336 50.09 -12.19 6.75
C LYS A 336 48.90 -11.79 7.63
N VAL A 337 49.08 -11.87 8.95
CA VAL A 337 48.02 -11.63 9.93
C VAL A 337 48.58 -10.86 11.11
N ALA A 338 48.01 -9.69 11.38
CA ALA A 338 48.22 -8.96 12.62
C ALA A 338 47.00 -9.10 13.53
N SER A 339 47.21 -9.22 14.84
CA SER A 339 46.14 -9.20 15.81
C SER A 339 46.55 -8.41 17.05
N TYR A 340 45.64 -7.61 17.59
CA TYR A 340 45.87 -6.78 18.76
C TYR A 340 44.61 -6.60 19.59
N THR A 341 44.79 -6.18 20.84
CA THR A 341 43.69 -5.76 21.72
C THR A 341 43.47 -4.25 21.59
N ALA A 342 42.27 -3.82 21.23
CA ALA A 342 41.88 -2.41 21.25
C ALA A 342 41.83 -1.92 22.70
N THR A 343 42.31 -0.71 22.95
CA THR A 343 42.40 -0.14 24.32
C THR A 343 41.45 1.02 24.58
N ASN A 344 40.72 1.43 23.56
CA ASN A 344 39.81 2.56 23.53
C ASN A 344 38.78 2.37 22.41
N SER A 345 37.68 3.10 22.49
CA SER A 345 36.85 3.37 21.32
C SER A 345 37.61 4.29 20.35
N PRO A 346 37.51 4.09 19.01
CA PRO A 346 38.35 4.79 18.05
C PRO A 346 38.18 6.32 18.09
N PHE A 347 39.27 7.06 17.87
CA PHE A 347 39.30 8.52 17.82
C PHE A 347 39.10 9.04 16.40
N ASN A 348 38.13 9.93 16.20
CA ASN A 348 37.85 10.56 14.90
C ASN A 348 38.72 11.82 14.68
N PHE A 349 39.33 11.94 13.50
CA PHE A 349 40.12 13.11 13.07
C PHE A 349 39.60 13.78 11.78
N GLY A 350 38.38 13.46 11.35
CA GLY A 350 37.74 13.99 10.15
C GLY A 350 37.88 13.02 8.98
N ASP A 351 39.04 12.99 8.34
CA ASP A 351 39.36 12.19 7.14
C ASP A 351 39.91 10.78 7.46
N ARG A 352 39.92 10.40 8.73
CA ARG A 352 40.48 9.15 9.26
C ARG A 352 40.08 8.95 10.71
N PHE A 353 40.28 7.75 11.21
CA PHE A 353 40.15 7.44 12.62
C PHE A 353 41.29 6.55 13.12
N VAL A 354 41.47 6.53 14.44
CA VAL A 354 42.62 5.90 15.09
C VAL A 354 42.19 5.02 16.24
N ILE A 355 42.69 3.79 16.25
CA ILE A 355 42.47 2.82 17.33
C ILE A 355 43.77 2.68 18.09
N SER A 356 43.78 2.92 19.40
CA SER A 356 44.94 2.61 20.25
C SER A 356 44.95 1.12 20.57
N LEU A 357 46.13 0.50 20.45
CA LEU A 357 46.28 -0.94 20.52
C LEU A 357 47.31 -1.37 21.56
N ALA A 358 47.11 -2.58 22.09
CA ALA A 358 48.04 -3.29 22.97
C ALA A 358 48.15 -4.76 22.52
N ASN A 359 49.19 -5.45 22.99
CA ASN A 359 49.42 -6.88 22.70
C ASN A 359 49.44 -7.21 21.20
N LEU A 360 50.01 -6.33 20.37
CA LEU A 360 50.15 -6.58 18.93
C LEU A 360 51.01 -7.82 18.68
N VAL A 361 50.43 -8.80 17.98
CA VAL A 361 51.09 -10.00 17.49
C VAL A 361 50.97 -10.01 15.97
N TYR A 362 52.07 -10.30 15.29
CA TYR A 362 52.10 -10.44 13.85
C TYR A 362 52.60 -11.82 13.45
N PHE A 363 51.98 -12.37 12.41
CA PHE A 363 52.36 -13.60 11.75
C PHE A 363 52.56 -13.34 10.27
N SER A 364 53.63 -13.90 9.72
CA SER A 364 53.92 -13.90 8.28
C SER A 364 54.50 -15.24 7.87
N ALA A 365 53.98 -15.82 6.78
CA ALA A 365 54.40 -17.11 6.26
C ALA A 365 55.81 -17.07 5.63
N ASP A 366 56.21 -15.93 5.06
CA ASP A 366 57.50 -15.72 4.39
C ASP A 366 58.46 -14.79 5.13
N GLY A 367 58.00 -14.22 6.26
CA GLY A 367 58.77 -13.32 7.11
C GLY A 367 58.75 -11.86 6.67
N SER A 368 57.95 -11.50 5.65
CA SER A 368 57.74 -10.13 5.20
C SER A 368 56.59 -9.42 5.96
N GLY A 369 56.59 -8.09 5.92
CA GLY A 369 55.47 -7.25 6.35
C GLY A 369 54.36 -7.25 5.31
N PHE A 370 53.25 -6.56 5.58
CA PHE A 370 52.28 -6.26 4.53
C PHE A 370 52.91 -5.40 3.44
N ASP A 371 52.62 -5.71 2.19
CA ASP A 371 53.14 -5.02 1.01
C ASP A 371 52.39 -3.71 0.79
N ASP A 372 53.04 -2.75 0.13
CA ASP A 372 52.35 -1.52 -0.26
C ASP A 372 51.20 -1.82 -1.22
N LEU A 373 50.04 -1.22 -0.94
CA LEU A 373 48.82 -1.42 -1.70
C LEU A 373 48.25 -2.85 -1.64
N GLU A 374 48.66 -3.66 -0.67
CA GLU A 374 48.11 -5.01 -0.45
C GLU A 374 46.67 -4.93 0.08
N PRO A 375 45.69 -5.63 -0.52
CA PRO A 375 44.35 -5.73 0.04
C PRO A 375 44.40 -6.43 1.42
N VAL A 376 43.77 -5.80 2.42
CA VAL A 376 43.67 -6.34 3.77
C VAL A 376 42.27 -6.16 4.33
N THR A 377 41.82 -7.13 5.13
CA THR A 377 40.53 -7.03 5.82
C THR A 377 40.77 -6.71 7.30
N PHE A 378 40.13 -5.64 7.78
CA PHE A 378 39.96 -5.31 9.18
C PHE A 378 38.82 -6.15 9.76
N ILE A 379 39.05 -6.86 10.86
CA ILE A 379 38.09 -7.78 11.47
C ILE A 379 38.06 -7.56 12.97
N ASN A 380 36.91 -7.18 13.54
CA ASN A 380 36.70 -7.26 14.98
C ASN A 380 36.27 -8.69 15.35
N THR A 381 37.22 -9.54 15.77
CA THR A 381 36.95 -10.95 16.11
C THR A 381 36.19 -11.13 17.42
N SER A 382 36.04 -10.05 18.20
CA SER A 382 35.24 -10.02 19.43
C SER A 382 33.80 -9.54 19.21
N ALA A 383 33.49 -9.00 18.03
CA ALA A 383 32.14 -8.61 17.68
C ALA A 383 31.21 -9.83 17.63
N SER A 384 29.95 -9.64 18.03
CA SER A 384 28.95 -10.70 17.94
C SER A 384 28.71 -11.07 16.47
N THR A 385 28.63 -12.38 16.18
CA THR A 385 28.24 -12.90 14.87
C THR A 385 26.88 -13.59 14.95
N GLY A 386 26.16 -13.62 13.84
CA GLY A 386 24.80 -14.16 13.77
C GLY A 386 23.72 -13.16 14.17
N LEU A 387 22.54 -13.67 14.55
CA LEU A 387 21.37 -12.85 14.89
C LEU A 387 21.65 -11.96 16.11
N ASN A 388 21.16 -10.73 16.05
CA ASN A 388 21.26 -9.78 17.13
C ASN A 388 20.35 -10.23 18.31
N ASN A 389 20.95 -10.52 19.45
CA ASN A 389 20.23 -10.98 20.65
C ASN A 389 19.43 -9.87 21.34
N ASN A 390 19.61 -8.60 20.95
CA ASN A 390 18.85 -7.47 21.49
C ASN A 390 17.56 -7.21 20.72
N VAL A 391 17.32 -7.92 19.62
CA VAL A 391 16.08 -7.86 18.85
C VAL A 391 15.18 -8.99 19.35
N GLU A 392 13.99 -8.65 19.80
CA GLU A 392 13.01 -9.66 20.22
C GLU A 392 12.44 -10.38 19.01
N TRP A 393 12.03 -11.64 19.21
CA TRP A 393 11.38 -12.43 18.15
C TRP A 393 12.23 -12.51 16.87
N ASN A 394 13.56 -12.41 16.97
CA ASN A 394 14.46 -12.17 15.84
C ASN A 394 14.62 -13.36 14.88
N THR A 395 13.79 -14.39 15.02
CA THR A 395 13.78 -15.54 14.12
C THR A 395 12.88 -15.28 12.93
N TYR A 396 13.33 -15.72 11.75
CA TYR A 396 12.63 -15.60 10.47
C TYR A 396 11.13 -15.97 10.53
N HIS A 397 10.77 -17.10 11.14
CA HIS A 397 9.39 -17.63 11.13
C HIS A 397 8.33 -16.80 11.86
N PHE A 398 8.71 -15.82 12.69
CA PHE A 398 7.74 -14.96 13.38
C PHE A 398 7.27 -13.78 12.51
N TYR A 399 7.97 -13.52 11.40
CA TYR A 399 7.70 -12.40 10.49
C TYR A 399 7.45 -12.85 9.05
N HIS A 400 7.92 -14.05 8.70
CA HIS A 400 7.89 -14.57 7.33
C HIS A 400 7.25 -15.96 7.28
N ASP A 401 6.42 -16.20 6.28
CA ASP A 401 5.79 -17.51 6.03
C ASP A 401 6.19 -18.14 4.66
N HIS A 402 7.19 -17.57 3.98
CA HIS A 402 7.77 -18.12 2.74
C HIS A 402 9.01 -18.97 2.99
N LEU A 403 9.55 -19.60 1.93
CA LEU A 403 10.77 -20.37 2.07
C LEU A 403 11.97 -19.42 2.24
N ASP A 404 12.81 -19.71 3.24
CA ASP A 404 14.10 -19.06 3.44
C ASP A 404 15.16 -19.65 2.49
N ASN A 405 15.01 -19.38 1.19
CA ASN A 405 15.86 -19.93 0.13
C ASN A 405 16.62 -18.86 -0.67
N GLY A 406 16.53 -17.59 -0.27
CA GLY A 406 17.18 -16.44 -0.91
C GLY A 406 16.58 -16.04 -2.27
N ILE A 407 15.45 -16.63 -2.68
CA ILE A 407 14.79 -16.38 -3.98
C ILE A 407 13.34 -15.93 -3.80
N GLU A 408 12.64 -16.50 -2.82
CA GLU A 408 11.26 -16.11 -2.48
C GLU A 408 11.23 -14.86 -1.59
N PHE A 409 10.15 -14.09 -1.72
CA PHE A 409 9.87 -12.87 -0.97
C PHE A 409 8.46 -12.90 -0.38
N CYS A 410 8.19 -12.02 0.57
CA CYS A 410 6.85 -11.82 1.11
C CYS A 410 5.87 -11.29 0.04
N GLU A 411 4.77 -12.02 -0.17
CA GLU A 411 3.64 -11.67 -1.03
C GLU A 411 2.57 -10.90 -0.23
N ALA A 412 1.70 -10.15 -0.91
CA ALA A 412 0.69 -9.30 -0.27
C ALA A 412 -0.29 -10.05 0.66
N GLY A 413 -0.46 -11.36 0.42
CA GLY A 413 -1.34 -12.25 1.17
C GLY A 413 -0.65 -13.07 2.26
N ARG A 414 0.64 -12.86 2.51
CA ARG A 414 1.43 -13.56 3.54
C ARG A 414 1.36 -12.84 4.88
N LEU A 415 2.09 -13.31 5.90
CA LEU A 415 2.22 -12.59 7.17
C LEU A 415 2.66 -11.15 6.92
N GLN A 416 1.86 -10.20 7.41
CA GLN A 416 2.15 -8.76 7.37
C GLN A 416 2.17 -8.22 8.79
N HIS A 417 2.99 -7.19 9.02
CA HIS A 417 3.24 -6.67 10.36
C HIS A 417 3.28 -5.15 10.38
N PHE A 418 2.74 -4.58 11.46
CA PHE A 418 2.84 -3.15 11.75
C PHE A 418 3.52 -2.89 13.09
N ASP A 419 3.42 -3.81 14.04
CA ASP A 419 3.77 -3.68 15.45
C ASP A 419 5.22 -4.09 15.76
N PHE A 420 6.17 -3.41 15.10
CA PHE A 420 7.62 -3.55 15.37
C PHE A 420 8.03 -2.81 16.65
N ASP A 421 9.32 -2.78 16.95
CA ASP A 421 9.85 -2.29 18.24
C ASP A 421 9.39 -0.86 18.61
N TYR A 422 9.24 0.02 17.62
CA TYR A 422 8.71 1.38 17.83
C TYR A 422 7.33 1.38 18.52
N TRP A 423 6.49 0.37 18.26
CA TRP A 423 5.14 0.24 18.80
C TRP A 423 5.15 -0.02 20.30
N THR A 424 6.18 -0.70 20.80
CA THR A 424 6.34 -1.12 22.19
C THR A 424 7.40 -0.33 22.95
N ALA A 425 7.95 0.73 22.36
CA ALA A 425 9.02 1.55 22.95
C ALA A 425 8.70 2.13 24.34
N GLY A 426 7.42 2.27 24.69
CA GLY A 426 6.99 2.71 26.02
C GLY A 426 7.04 1.62 27.11
N GLY A 427 7.31 0.35 26.76
CA GLY A 427 7.31 -0.79 27.68
C GLY A 427 5.94 -1.43 27.92
N ALA A 428 5.87 -2.37 28.89
CA ALA A 428 4.77 -3.33 29.06
C ALA A 428 3.35 -2.74 29.23
N ALA A 429 3.25 -1.52 29.79
CA ALA A 429 1.98 -0.85 30.06
C ALA A 429 1.62 0.23 29.03
N CYS A 430 2.44 0.41 28.00
CA CYS A 430 2.44 1.59 27.15
C CYS A 430 2.32 1.21 25.67
N ASP A 431 1.48 1.94 24.96
CA ASP A 431 1.41 1.96 23.50
C ASP A 431 0.95 3.37 23.06
N ILE A 432 0.73 3.54 21.75
CA ILE A 432 0.31 4.82 21.17
C ILE A 432 -1.04 5.35 21.68
N PHE A 433 -1.87 4.49 22.28
CA PHE A 433 -3.20 4.84 22.78
C PHE A 433 -3.18 5.25 24.26
N SER A 434 -2.28 4.65 25.05
CA SER A 434 -2.22 4.84 26.50
C SER A 434 -1.11 5.80 26.95
N CYS A 435 0.02 5.79 26.25
CA CYS A 435 1.21 6.56 26.59
C CYS A 435 1.82 7.16 25.31
N PRO A 436 1.06 7.99 24.58
CA PRO A 436 1.49 8.51 23.29
C PRO A 436 2.80 9.29 23.36
N ASP A 437 3.05 10.04 24.44
CA ASP A 437 4.26 10.86 24.57
C ASP A 437 5.54 10.01 24.55
N GLN A 438 5.49 8.81 25.10
CA GLN A 438 6.62 7.88 25.16
C GLN A 438 6.93 7.32 23.76
N ILE A 439 5.89 7.00 22.99
CA ILE A 439 6.04 6.50 21.62
C ILE A 439 6.50 7.62 20.67
N TYR A 440 5.89 8.81 20.78
CA TYR A 440 6.21 9.98 19.94
C TYR A 440 7.55 10.66 20.26
N ASN A 441 8.19 10.30 21.38
CA ASN A 441 9.52 10.80 21.76
C ASN A 441 10.51 9.64 22.00
N SER A 442 10.22 8.45 21.48
CA SER A 442 11.12 7.30 21.55
C SER A 442 12.35 7.48 20.65
N GLU A 443 13.36 6.64 20.83
CA GLU A 443 14.55 6.59 19.98
C GLU A 443 14.25 6.15 18.53
N TYR A 444 13.05 5.58 18.30
CA TYR A 444 12.60 5.16 16.98
C TYR A 444 12.11 6.31 16.10
N VAL A 445 11.90 7.50 16.64
CA VAL A 445 11.31 8.62 15.90
C VAL A 445 12.24 9.10 14.78
N HIS A 446 11.81 8.93 13.54
CA HIS A 446 12.46 9.48 12.36
C HIS A 446 11.92 10.87 12.02
N MET A 447 10.59 11.03 11.98
CA MET A 447 9.91 12.31 11.84
C MET A 447 9.09 12.59 13.09
N SER A 448 9.45 13.68 13.79
CA SER A 448 8.71 14.15 14.95
C SER A 448 7.26 14.47 14.60
N ARG A 449 6.36 14.18 15.54
CA ARG A 449 4.92 14.37 15.38
C ARG A 449 4.60 15.81 14.97
N SER A 450 4.08 15.97 13.75
CA SER A 450 3.87 17.27 13.11
C SER A 450 2.41 17.44 12.67
N PHE A 451 1.82 18.60 12.90
CA PHE A 451 0.44 18.90 12.51
C PHE A 451 0.36 19.53 11.13
N PHE A 452 -0.61 19.08 10.34
CA PHE A 452 -0.95 19.64 9.04
C PHE A 452 -2.42 20.06 9.05
N ALA A 453 -2.66 21.34 8.78
CA ALA A 453 -4.01 21.87 8.70
C ALA A 453 -4.74 21.36 7.44
N LYS A 454 -6.07 21.19 7.54
CA LYS A 454 -6.94 20.71 6.47
C LYS A 454 -6.91 21.55 5.18
N GLY A 455 -6.58 22.84 5.29
CA GLY A 455 -6.63 23.76 4.15
C GLY A 455 -8.05 23.97 3.60
N ASN A 456 -8.16 24.42 2.35
CA ASN A 456 -9.44 24.72 1.68
C ASN A 456 -9.67 23.89 0.41
N SER A 457 -8.80 22.93 0.12
CA SER A 457 -8.84 22.10 -1.08
C SER A 457 -8.72 20.62 -0.72
N PRO A 458 -9.26 19.72 -1.57
CA PRO A 458 -8.94 18.30 -1.52
C PRO A 458 -7.45 18.02 -1.37
N GLN A 459 -7.10 17.00 -0.59
CA GLN A 459 -5.71 16.60 -0.35
C GLN A 459 -5.47 15.14 -0.75
N VAL A 460 -4.31 14.89 -1.36
CA VAL A 460 -3.77 13.54 -1.54
C VAL A 460 -2.50 13.41 -0.70
N LEU A 461 -2.48 12.40 0.16
CA LEU A 461 -1.41 12.07 1.10
C LEU A 461 -0.72 10.81 0.59
N TYR A 462 0.46 10.98 0.02
CA TYR A 462 1.24 9.87 -0.53
C TYR A 462 2.27 9.41 0.49
N VAL A 463 2.21 8.14 0.88
CA VAL A 463 3.26 7.48 1.67
C VAL A 463 4.12 6.68 0.71
N GLN A 464 5.27 7.26 0.37
CA GLN A 464 6.22 6.68 -0.57
C GLN A 464 7.10 5.68 0.16
N GLY A 465 7.19 4.44 -0.31
CA GLY A 465 8.20 3.50 0.16
C GLY A 465 7.93 2.86 1.52
N GLY A 466 6.70 2.91 2.03
CA GLY A 466 6.41 2.40 3.38
C GLY A 466 4.93 2.12 3.65
N GLN A 467 4.71 1.48 4.80
CA GLN A 467 3.37 1.21 5.34
C GLN A 467 2.82 2.43 6.09
N VAL A 468 1.50 2.46 6.27
CA VAL A 468 0.84 3.55 7.00
C VAL A 468 -0.15 3.04 8.04
N LEU A 469 -0.13 3.64 9.22
CA LEU A 469 -1.13 3.50 10.27
C LEU A 469 -2.13 4.65 10.18
N VAL A 470 -3.42 4.35 10.29
CA VAL A 470 -4.47 5.36 10.10
C VAL A 470 -5.53 5.24 11.20
N ARG A 471 -5.94 6.40 11.74
CA ARG A 471 -7.03 6.55 12.72
C ARG A 471 -7.54 7.99 12.82
N GLY A 472 -8.65 8.17 13.52
CA GLY A 472 -9.08 9.46 14.07
C GLY A 472 -10.34 10.03 13.42
N ILE A 473 -10.47 11.36 13.49
CA ILE A 473 -11.67 12.08 13.05
C ILE A 473 -11.34 12.91 11.81
N VAL A 474 -11.90 12.51 10.67
CA VAL A 474 -11.67 13.16 9.37
C VAL A 474 -12.51 14.43 9.25
N ASP A 475 -11.83 15.57 9.07
CA ASP A 475 -12.41 16.86 8.72
C ASP A 475 -11.76 17.37 7.43
N GLY A 476 -12.47 17.19 6.31
CA GLY A 476 -12.01 17.51 4.95
C GLY A 476 -12.11 16.34 3.98
N MET A 477 -11.51 16.53 2.80
CA MET A 477 -11.51 15.56 1.69
C MET A 477 -10.09 15.06 1.47
N TYR A 478 -9.85 13.78 1.72
CA TYR A 478 -8.52 13.18 1.68
C TYR A 478 -8.49 11.88 0.88
N THR A 479 -7.39 11.62 0.21
CA THR A 479 -7.01 10.29 -0.27
C THR A 479 -5.64 9.95 0.27
N ILE A 480 -5.49 8.79 0.91
CA ILE A 480 -4.18 8.21 1.26
C ILE A 480 -3.82 7.20 0.18
N VAL A 481 -2.60 7.28 -0.34
CA VAL A 481 -2.07 6.34 -1.33
C VAL A 481 -0.69 5.86 -0.91
N THR A 482 -0.40 4.58 -1.10
CA THR A 482 0.94 3.99 -0.90
C THR A 482 1.52 3.49 -2.23
N ASP A 483 2.81 3.18 -2.24
CA ASP A 483 3.38 2.30 -3.27
C ASP A 483 2.86 0.87 -3.13
N ASP A 484 3.03 0.07 -4.19
CA ASP A 484 2.69 -1.37 -4.20
C ASP A 484 3.45 -2.11 -3.11
N PHE A 485 4.77 -2.07 -3.20
CA PHE A 485 5.71 -2.64 -2.23
C PHE A 485 7.03 -1.88 -2.25
N THR A 486 7.85 -2.17 -1.25
CA THR A 486 9.22 -1.66 -1.12
C THR A 486 10.15 -2.84 -0.90
N GLU A 487 11.18 -2.93 -1.75
CA GLU A 487 12.25 -3.92 -1.58
C GLU A 487 13.24 -3.43 -0.53
N TYR A 488 13.81 -4.37 0.22
CA TYR A 488 14.88 -4.09 1.18
C TYR A 488 15.84 -5.27 1.25
N ARG A 489 17.10 -4.96 1.59
CA ARG A 489 18.13 -5.95 1.95
C ARG A 489 17.81 -6.48 3.35
N ARG A 490 17.73 -7.80 3.51
CA ARG A 490 17.51 -8.40 4.82
C ARG A 490 18.58 -7.96 5.80
N HIS A 491 18.16 -7.70 7.04
CA HIS A 491 19.01 -7.08 8.06
C HIS A 491 20.06 -8.05 8.64
N ASP A 492 19.95 -9.34 8.34
CA ASP A 492 20.92 -10.38 8.67
C ASP A 492 21.84 -10.79 7.51
N ASP A 493 21.37 -10.70 6.27
CA ASP A 493 22.16 -10.93 5.06
C ASP A 493 21.80 -9.92 3.97
N ASN A 494 22.72 -8.98 3.74
CA ASN A 494 22.54 -7.91 2.77
C ASN A 494 22.49 -8.38 1.30
N ASN A 495 22.81 -9.65 1.02
CA ASN A 495 22.69 -10.25 -0.31
C ASN A 495 21.28 -10.78 -0.62
N VAL A 496 20.43 -10.90 0.41
CA VAL A 496 19.05 -11.35 0.24
C VAL A 496 18.13 -10.14 0.18
N ILE A 497 17.31 -10.07 -0.87
CA ILE A 497 16.28 -9.04 -1.03
C ILE A 497 14.93 -9.62 -0.64
N ASP A 498 14.17 -8.86 0.14
CA ASP A 498 12.80 -9.17 0.50
C ASP A 498 11.91 -7.93 0.30
N ARG A 499 10.60 -8.05 0.53
CA ARG A 499 9.59 -7.03 0.25
C ARG A 499 8.68 -6.78 1.43
N VAL A 500 8.40 -5.50 1.67
CA VAL A 500 7.25 -5.08 2.47
C VAL A 500 6.20 -4.47 1.56
N TRP A 501 4.94 -4.84 1.74
CA TRP A 501 3.86 -4.28 0.93
C TRP A 501 3.38 -2.95 1.52
N GLY A 502 2.97 -2.03 0.65
CA GLY A 502 2.35 -0.77 1.06
C GLY A 502 0.94 -1.01 1.61
N ASN A 503 0.87 -1.53 2.83
CA ASN A 503 -0.37 -1.78 3.54
C ASN A 503 -0.85 -0.51 4.27
N ILE A 504 -2.16 -0.35 4.32
CA ILE A 504 -2.83 0.64 5.17
C ILE A 504 -3.43 -0.09 6.38
N TRP A 505 -2.93 0.21 7.57
CA TRP A 505 -3.36 -0.39 8.82
C TRP A 505 -4.35 0.53 9.54
N LEU A 506 -5.58 0.06 9.73
CA LEU A 506 -6.58 0.75 10.54
C LEU A 506 -6.39 0.35 12.00
N ILE A 507 -5.85 1.27 12.79
CA ILE A 507 -5.41 0.98 14.17
C ILE A 507 -6.44 1.38 15.24
N ASP A 508 -7.45 2.15 14.86
CA ASP A 508 -8.57 2.62 15.68
C ASP A 508 -9.67 3.13 14.73
N ASP A 509 -10.81 3.58 15.26
CA ASP A 509 -11.90 4.19 14.50
C ASP A 509 -11.38 5.27 13.53
N ILE A 510 -11.95 5.29 12.32
CA ILE A 510 -11.79 6.39 11.37
C ILE A 510 -13.14 6.87 10.89
N VAL A 511 -13.60 8.01 11.44
CA VAL A 511 -14.96 8.51 11.24
C VAL A 511 -14.95 9.95 10.75
N PHE A 512 -15.98 10.36 10.02
CA PHE A 512 -16.12 11.76 9.65
C PHE A 512 -16.54 12.60 10.86
N SER A 513 -16.10 13.85 10.89
CA SER A 513 -16.36 14.78 12.00
C SER A 513 -17.84 15.07 12.25
N ASP A 514 -18.71 14.79 11.27
CA ASP A 514 -20.15 14.97 11.30
C ASP A 514 -20.94 13.64 11.30
N SER A 515 -20.26 12.49 11.33
CA SER A 515 -20.93 11.18 11.44
C SER A 515 -21.71 11.05 12.74
N TYR A 516 -22.77 10.24 12.72
CA TYR A 516 -23.50 9.85 13.92
C TYR A 516 -22.63 9.02 14.86
N GLY A 517 -23.01 8.91 16.13
CA GLY A 517 -22.19 8.23 17.15
C GLY A 517 -21.92 6.75 16.89
N ASN A 518 -22.72 6.09 16.04
CA ASN A 518 -22.50 4.72 15.59
C ASN A 518 -21.56 4.61 14.37
N GLY A 519 -21.10 5.74 13.81
CA GLY A 519 -20.26 5.80 12.60
C GLY A 519 -21.04 6.14 11.33
N ALA A 520 -22.38 6.12 11.36
CA ALA A 520 -23.18 6.36 10.17
C ALA A 520 -22.90 7.74 9.56
N VAL A 521 -22.65 7.76 8.24
CA VAL A 521 -22.52 8.99 7.47
C VAL A 521 -23.88 9.68 7.31
N ILE A 522 -23.88 11.01 7.23
CA ILE A 522 -25.10 11.75 6.90
C ILE A 522 -25.45 11.46 5.44
N HIS A 523 -26.63 10.89 5.20
CA HIS A 523 -27.09 10.55 3.86
C HIS A 523 -27.26 11.81 2.99
N PRO A 524 -26.99 11.77 1.67
CA PRO A 524 -27.14 12.93 0.78
C PRO A 524 -28.53 13.59 0.82
N MET A 525 -29.59 12.80 1.03
CA MET A 525 -30.96 13.32 1.15
C MET A 525 -31.21 14.13 2.42
N ASP A 526 -30.39 13.92 3.46
CA ASP A 526 -30.45 14.64 4.74
C ASP A 526 -29.45 15.80 4.80
N GLY A 527 -28.90 16.20 3.65
CA GLY A 527 -27.92 17.28 3.51
C GLY A 527 -26.49 16.81 3.21
N GLY A 528 -26.22 15.51 3.34
CA GLY A 528 -24.94 14.89 3.05
C GLY A 528 -23.80 15.33 3.98
N THR A 529 -22.60 14.82 3.70
CA THR A 529 -21.36 15.25 4.37
C THR A 529 -20.46 16.08 3.43
N ALA A 530 -19.60 16.89 4.02
CA ALA A 530 -18.49 17.56 3.33
C ALA A 530 -17.17 16.78 3.43
N ASN A 531 -17.14 15.71 4.22
CA ASN A 531 -15.97 14.91 4.48
C ASN A 531 -15.93 13.69 3.54
N VAL A 532 -14.74 13.31 3.09
CA VAL A 532 -14.53 12.06 2.35
C VAL A 532 -13.11 11.55 2.60
N LEU A 533 -12.97 10.24 2.70
CA LEU A 533 -11.68 9.57 2.81
C LEU A 533 -11.60 8.45 1.77
N GLY A 534 -10.54 8.46 0.96
CA GLY A 534 -10.12 7.36 0.10
C GLY A 534 -8.87 6.70 0.65
N LEU A 535 -8.82 5.37 0.62
CA LEU A 535 -7.67 4.55 1.00
C LEU A 535 -7.25 3.71 -0.21
N ILE A 536 -6.11 4.03 -0.81
CA ILE A 536 -5.53 3.31 -1.96
C ILE A 536 -4.28 2.59 -1.47
N ALA A 537 -4.43 1.33 -1.07
CA ALA A 537 -3.33 0.49 -0.61
C ALA A 537 -2.68 -0.24 -1.79
N GLY A 538 -1.35 -0.21 -1.82
CA GLY A 538 -0.54 -1.03 -2.71
C GLY A 538 -0.68 -2.52 -2.44
N GLY A 539 -0.63 -2.88 -1.16
CA GLY A 539 -0.96 -4.20 -0.65
C GLY A 539 -2.42 -4.29 -0.22
N SER A 540 -2.61 -4.47 1.08
CA SER A 540 -3.91 -4.66 1.73
C SER A 540 -4.32 -3.46 2.58
N VAL A 541 -5.63 -3.33 2.81
CA VAL A 541 -6.15 -2.53 3.94
C VAL A 541 -6.47 -3.51 5.06
N ILE A 542 -5.81 -3.35 6.22
CA ILE A 542 -5.87 -4.34 7.29
C ILE A 542 -6.41 -3.70 8.57
N VAL A 543 -7.47 -4.28 9.14
CA VAL A 543 -7.93 -3.93 10.49
C VAL A 543 -6.95 -4.53 11.49
N ALA A 544 -6.13 -3.68 12.10
CA ALA A 544 -5.06 -4.08 12.99
C ALA A 544 -5.60 -4.67 14.30
N ASN A 545 -4.88 -5.63 14.86
CA ASN A 545 -5.17 -6.18 16.19
C ASN A 545 -4.69 -5.21 17.29
N THR A 546 -5.47 -4.17 17.56
CA THR A 546 -5.17 -3.16 18.59
C THR A 546 -6.20 -3.19 19.72
N ARG A 547 -5.85 -2.59 20.86
CA ARG A 547 -6.77 -2.52 22.02
C ARG A 547 -8.10 -1.82 21.69
N PRO A 548 -8.13 -0.66 20.99
CA PRO A 548 -9.39 -0.05 20.59
C PRO A 548 -10.23 -0.97 19.70
N ASN A 549 -9.58 -1.67 18.76
CA ASN A 549 -10.23 -2.60 17.83
C ASN A 549 -10.60 -3.97 18.47
N GLY A 550 -10.72 -4.06 19.79
CA GLY A 550 -11.19 -5.28 20.44
C GLY A 550 -10.20 -6.44 20.51
N ALA A 551 -8.90 -6.16 20.50
CA ALA A 551 -7.86 -7.16 20.73
C ALA A 551 -8.14 -8.05 21.95
N ARG A 552 -7.69 -9.31 21.84
CA ARG A 552 -7.87 -10.37 22.85
C ARG A 552 -9.34 -10.70 23.11
N GLY A 553 -10.12 -10.88 22.05
CA GLY A 553 -11.53 -11.26 22.17
C GLY A 553 -12.38 -10.25 22.96
N GLN A 554 -12.29 -8.96 22.62
CA GLN A 554 -12.99 -7.85 23.29
C GLN A 554 -12.62 -7.60 24.76
N GLN A 555 -11.43 -8.00 25.21
CA GLN A 555 -10.99 -7.72 26.59
C GLN A 555 -10.83 -6.22 26.87
N TYR A 556 -10.53 -5.40 25.85
CA TYR A 556 -10.26 -3.97 26.00
C TYR A 556 -11.33 -3.09 25.36
N GLY A 557 -11.31 -3.01 24.03
CA GLY A 557 -12.33 -2.39 23.22
C GLY A 557 -13.21 -3.44 22.55
N ALA A 558 -13.97 -2.99 21.58
CA ALA A 558 -14.75 -3.82 20.69
C ALA A 558 -15.08 -2.99 19.47
N ASP A 559 -15.29 -3.69 18.36
CA ASP A 559 -15.75 -3.10 17.12
C ASP A 559 -14.72 -2.14 16.49
N ILE A 560 -15.00 -1.70 15.27
CA ILE A 560 -14.31 -0.58 14.62
C ILE A 560 -15.28 0.10 13.68
N LYS A 561 -15.26 1.44 13.64
CA LYS A 561 -16.04 2.26 12.72
C LYS A 561 -15.15 2.83 11.63
N ILE A 562 -15.59 2.68 10.39
CA ILE A 562 -14.82 3.05 9.21
C ILE A 562 -15.70 3.85 8.25
N ASN A 563 -15.34 5.11 8.03
CA ASN A 563 -15.92 5.99 7.03
C ASN A 563 -14.87 6.21 5.93
N ALA A 564 -14.82 5.31 4.95
CA ALA A 564 -13.81 5.36 3.89
C ALA A 564 -14.20 4.57 2.64
N SER A 565 -13.79 5.07 1.49
CA SER A 565 -13.72 4.30 0.25
C SER A 565 -12.38 3.56 0.19
N ILE A 566 -12.41 2.22 0.15
CA ILE A 566 -11.25 1.34 0.26
C ILE A 566 -10.93 0.73 -1.10
N LEU A 567 -9.64 0.76 -1.48
CA LEU A 567 -9.08 0.08 -2.64
C LEU A 567 -7.77 -0.60 -2.27
N ALA A 568 -7.72 -1.93 -2.34
CA ALA A 568 -6.53 -2.76 -2.14
C ALA A 568 -6.06 -3.36 -3.48
N MET A 569 -4.99 -2.80 -4.06
CA MET A 569 -4.58 -3.08 -5.45
C MET A 569 -4.04 -4.48 -5.66
N ASN A 570 -3.23 -5.01 -4.74
CA ASN A 570 -2.66 -6.35 -4.83
C ASN A 570 -3.12 -7.25 -3.68
N GLY A 571 -3.82 -6.68 -2.70
CA GLY A 571 -4.24 -7.32 -1.46
C GLY A 571 -5.75 -7.47 -1.33
N GLY A 572 -6.22 -7.45 -0.09
CA GLY A 572 -7.63 -7.42 0.25
C GLY A 572 -7.95 -6.42 1.35
N PHE A 573 -9.24 -6.23 1.63
CA PHE A 573 -9.67 -5.68 2.91
C PHE A 573 -9.84 -6.85 3.88
N LEU A 574 -9.04 -6.94 4.95
CA LEU A 574 -9.04 -8.09 5.87
C LEU A 574 -8.77 -7.71 7.33
N SER A 575 -9.07 -8.64 8.22
CA SER A 575 -8.69 -8.55 9.63
C SER A 575 -7.29 -9.13 9.88
N HIS A 576 -6.56 -8.57 10.85
CA HIS A 576 -5.27 -9.10 11.31
C HIS A 576 -5.47 -10.32 12.23
N TYR A 577 -5.93 -11.45 11.67
CA TYR A 577 -6.27 -12.66 12.44
C TYR A 577 -5.07 -13.54 12.82
N TRP A 578 -3.90 -13.38 12.19
CA TRP A 578 -2.73 -14.20 12.48
C TRP A 578 -2.02 -13.83 13.79
N GLN A 579 -2.20 -12.59 14.26
CA GLN A 579 -1.85 -12.20 15.62
C GLN A 579 -3.07 -12.35 16.51
N ASN A 580 -3.33 -13.56 17.02
CA ASN A 580 -4.51 -13.88 17.84
C ASN A 580 -4.16 -14.33 19.27
N SER A 581 -5.16 -14.34 20.14
CA SER A 581 -5.01 -14.73 21.56
C SER A 581 -5.55 -16.13 21.90
N LEU A 582 -5.64 -17.02 20.92
CA LEU A 582 -6.14 -18.38 21.14
C LEU A 582 -5.16 -19.25 21.92
N LEU A 583 -5.67 -20.21 22.70
CA LEU A 583 -4.85 -21.22 23.38
C LEU A 583 -4.21 -22.22 22.39
N ASP A 584 -4.94 -22.58 21.34
CA ASP A 584 -4.49 -23.41 20.22
C ASP A 584 -4.48 -22.56 18.94
N TYR A 585 -3.70 -22.89 17.91
CA TYR A 585 -3.70 -22.18 16.61
C TYR A 585 -3.10 -20.74 16.64
N HIS A 586 -2.26 -20.44 17.63
CA HIS A 586 -1.62 -19.12 17.77
C HIS A 586 -0.15 -19.11 17.35
N ASN A 587 0.48 -20.26 17.15
CA ASN A 587 1.92 -20.36 16.94
C ASN A 587 2.25 -20.65 15.47
N TRP A 588 3.42 -20.18 15.03
CA TRP A 588 3.87 -20.41 13.65
C TRP A 588 4.09 -21.90 13.36
N ASN A 589 4.42 -22.69 14.39
CA ASN A 589 4.77 -24.11 14.28
C ASN A 589 3.69 -25.08 14.77
N ASP A 590 2.41 -24.69 14.73
CA ASP A 590 1.29 -25.54 15.16
C ASP A 590 1.11 -26.84 14.33
N GLY A 591 1.94 -27.07 13.30
CA GLY A 591 2.00 -28.33 12.55
C GLY A 591 0.77 -28.60 11.69
N LEU A 592 0.08 -27.54 11.27
CA LEU A 592 -1.18 -27.62 10.56
C LEU A 592 -0.96 -27.89 9.07
N GLY A 593 -1.85 -28.68 8.45
CA GLY A 593 -1.83 -28.96 7.01
C GLY A 593 -2.10 -27.73 6.12
N PHE A 594 -2.40 -26.58 6.72
CA PHE A 594 -2.65 -25.30 6.05
C PHE A 594 -1.42 -24.38 6.03
N GLY A 595 -0.26 -24.86 6.52
CA GLY A 595 0.96 -24.06 6.63
C GLY A 595 0.99 -23.18 7.88
N ILE A 596 1.76 -22.10 7.81
CA ILE A 596 1.87 -21.10 8.88
C ILE A 596 0.63 -20.20 8.81
N ILE A 597 -0.13 -20.11 9.90
CA ILE A 597 -1.39 -19.36 9.95
C ILE A 597 -1.40 -18.24 10.98
N ALA A 598 -0.43 -18.25 11.89
CA ALA A 598 -0.32 -17.38 13.05
C ALA A 598 1.15 -17.01 13.31
N ASP A 599 1.37 -15.88 13.97
CA ASP A 599 2.71 -15.33 14.18
C ASP A 599 3.29 -15.58 15.58
N GLY A 600 2.56 -16.21 16.50
CA GLY A 600 3.02 -16.45 17.88
C GLY A 600 3.11 -15.21 18.78
N ARG A 601 2.72 -14.02 18.30
CA ARG A 601 2.94 -12.75 19.03
C ARG A 601 1.66 -12.21 19.68
N GLY A 602 0.49 -12.74 19.35
CA GLY A 602 -0.79 -12.22 19.86
C GLY A 602 -0.94 -12.28 21.39
N GLY A 603 -0.31 -13.25 22.06
CA GLY A 603 -0.26 -13.31 23.53
C GLY A 603 0.68 -12.29 24.18
N HIS A 604 1.55 -11.66 23.38
CA HIS A 604 2.60 -10.72 23.79
C HIS A 604 2.31 -9.27 23.39
N ARG A 605 1.22 -9.04 22.66
CA ARG A 605 0.77 -7.71 22.25
C ARG A 605 -0.51 -7.33 22.99
N ASN A 606 -0.88 -6.05 22.91
CA ASN A 606 -2.06 -5.50 23.59
C ASN A 606 -1.99 -5.76 25.11
N HIS A 607 -1.12 -5.00 25.78
CA HIS A 607 -0.23 -5.36 26.91
C HIS A 607 1.00 -6.12 26.45
N TYR A 608 2.09 -5.35 26.29
CA TYR A 608 3.35 -5.87 25.80
C TYR A 608 3.99 -6.77 26.84
N LEU A 609 4.37 -7.97 26.41
CA LEU A 609 5.22 -8.90 27.14
C LEU A 609 6.40 -9.22 26.23
N SER A 610 7.61 -9.09 26.76
CA SER A 610 8.84 -9.46 26.06
C SER A 610 8.84 -10.95 25.69
N ASP A 611 9.71 -11.34 24.77
CA ASP A 611 9.82 -12.73 24.29
C ASP A 611 10.40 -13.70 25.33
N ASP A 612 11.08 -13.19 26.36
CA ASP A 612 11.57 -13.95 27.51
C ASP A 612 10.45 -14.34 28.51
N GLN A 613 9.26 -13.77 28.37
CA GLN A 613 8.09 -14.07 29.17
C GLN A 613 7.15 -15.01 28.45
N ASN A 614 6.29 -15.73 29.19
CA ASN A 614 5.22 -16.48 28.55
C ASN A 614 4.12 -15.53 28.07
N GLY A 615 3.73 -15.64 26.80
CA GLY A 615 2.57 -14.96 26.26
C GLY A 615 1.29 -15.36 26.99
N VAL A 616 0.35 -14.42 27.07
CA VAL A 616 -0.94 -14.63 27.71
C VAL A 616 -1.98 -14.93 26.63
N TYR A 617 -2.37 -16.19 26.50
CA TYR A 617 -3.39 -16.66 25.56
C TYR A 617 -4.67 -16.99 26.32
N THR A 618 -5.71 -16.19 26.09
CA THR A 618 -6.89 -16.14 26.97
C THR A 618 -8.12 -16.85 26.39
N GLY A 619 -8.13 -17.11 25.09
CA GLY A 619 -9.34 -17.46 24.35
C GLY A 619 -9.37 -18.89 23.82
N THR A 620 -10.55 -19.51 23.86
CA THR A 620 -10.91 -20.58 22.92
C THR A 620 -11.50 -20.03 21.62
N ASN A 621 -11.64 -18.71 21.53
CA ASN A 621 -11.99 -17.89 20.36
C ASN A 621 -11.35 -16.49 20.54
N ASP A 622 -11.29 -15.70 19.46
CA ASP A 622 -10.79 -14.30 19.47
C ASP A 622 -11.71 -13.44 18.61
N SER A 623 -12.97 -13.33 19.04
CA SER A 623 -13.98 -12.47 18.42
C SER A 623 -13.81 -11.04 18.92
N ARG A 624 -13.56 -10.11 18.01
CA ARG A 624 -13.16 -8.72 18.30
C ARG A 624 -14.30 -7.72 18.14
N GLY A 625 -15.50 -8.22 17.82
CA GLY A 625 -16.71 -7.42 17.60
C GLY A 625 -17.11 -7.35 16.14
N THR A 626 -17.56 -6.18 15.71
CA THR A 626 -18.14 -5.90 14.40
C THR A 626 -17.40 -4.77 13.70
N ILE A 627 -17.12 -4.93 12.41
CA ILE A 627 -16.67 -3.83 11.56
C ILE A 627 -17.91 -3.10 11.06
N HIS A 628 -18.09 -1.86 11.51
CA HIS A 628 -19.11 -0.94 11.03
C HIS A 628 -18.53 -0.05 9.93
N LEU A 629 -18.80 -0.38 8.67
CA LEU A 629 -18.28 0.35 7.52
C LEU A 629 -19.37 1.15 6.85
N TRP A 630 -19.16 2.45 6.66
CA TRP A 630 -19.89 3.30 5.72
C TRP A 630 -18.93 3.77 4.64
N GLY A 631 -19.02 3.17 3.46
CA GLY A 631 -18.00 3.40 2.45
C GLY A 631 -18.12 2.50 1.24
N SER A 632 -16.96 2.09 0.71
CA SER A 632 -16.84 1.24 -0.48
C SER A 632 -15.70 0.25 -0.25
N ILE A 633 -15.79 -0.98 -0.77
CA ILE A 633 -14.73 -1.99 -0.65
C ILE A 633 -14.36 -2.48 -2.04
N VAL A 634 -13.12 -2.20 -2.46
CA VAL A 634 -12.54 -2.65 -3.72
C VAL A 634 -11.25 -3.40 -3.44
N GLN A 635 -11.10 -4.61 -3.96
CA GLN A 635 -9.97 -5.48 -3.64
C GLN A 635 -9.57 -6.39 -4.79
N PHE A 636 -8.30 -6.83 -4.80
CA PHE A 636 -7.85 -7.87 -5.72
C PHE A 636 -8.50 -9.20 -5.39
N LYS A 637 -8.39 -9.60 -4.11
CA LYS A 637 -8.89 -10.85 -3.58
C LYS A 637 -9.66 -10.61 -2.30
N ARG A 638 -10.67 -11.46 -2.05
CA ARG A 638 -11.54 -11.33 -0.88
C ARG A 638 -10.77 -11.55 0.41
N GLY A 639 -10.64 -10.52 1.22
CA GLY A 639 -10.03 -10.61 2.53
C GLY A 639 -10.96 -11.21 3.61
N TYR A 640 -10.39 -11.98 4.53
CA TYR A 640 -11.14 -12.59 5.62
C TYR A 640 -11.38 -11.62 6.78
N MET A 641 -12.64 -11.42 7.14
CA MET A 641 -13.02 -10.72 8.38
C MET A 641 -13.09 -11.63 9.58
N ASN A 642 -13.52 -12.88 9.40
CA ASN A 642 -13.56 -13.88 10.46
C ASN A 642 -13.03 -15.22 9.93
N ARG A 643 -12.14 -15.86 10.70
CA ARG A 643 -11.65 -17.21 10.45
C ARG A 643 -12.22 -18.16 11.50
N ASN A 644 -12.98 -19.16 11.08
CA ASN A 644 -13.68 -20.07 11.99
C ASN A 644 -13.72 -21.52 11.47
N TYR A 645 -14.41 -22.39 12.21
CA TYR A 645 -14.64 -23.79 11.82
C TYR A 645 -15.69 -23.94 10.69
N PRO A 646 -15.45 -24.79 9.66
CA PRO A 646 -14.21 -25.52 9.37
C PRO A 646 -13.17 -24.61 8.69
N GLY A 647 -11.97 -24.59 9.25
CA GLY A 647 -10.87 -23.75 8.77
C GLY A 647 -9.61 -24.02 9.58
N PRO A 648 -8.47 -23.39 9.22
CA PRO A 648 -7.24 -23.57 9.96
C PRO A 648 -7.39 -23.16 11.42
N TYR A 649 -8.25 -22.17 11.67
CA TYR A 649 -8.76 -21.82 12.99
C TYR A 649 -10.00 -22.64 13.31
N ASN A 650 -9.79 -23.82 13.89
CA ASN A 650 -10.87 -24.75 14.24
C ASN A 650 -11.57 -24.35 15.56
N VAL A 651 -12.10 -23.13 15.59
CA VAL A 651 -12.75 -22.53 16.76
C VAL A 651 -14.04 -21.81 16.35
N SER A 652 -14.93 -21.61 17.32
CA SER A 652 -16.21 -20.89 17.15
C SER A 652 -16.39 -19.88 18.28
N PRO A 653 -16.83 -18.62 18.01
CA PRO A 653 -17.26 -18.08 16.72
C PRO A 653 -16.15 -17.80 15.70
N GLY A 654 -14.87 -17.84 16.11
CA GLY A 654 -13.72 -17.65 15.22
C GLY A 654 -12.68 -16.68 15.76
N VAL A 655 -11.86 -16.17 14.83
CA VAL A 655 -10.86 -15.11 15.02
C VAL A 655 -11.17 -13.96 14.06
N GLY A 656 -11.40 -12.76 14.59
CA GLY A 656 -11.68 -11.56 13.79
C GLY A 656 -13.05 -10.94 14.13
N TYR A 657 -13.78 -10.48 13.12
CA TYR A 657 -14.96 -9.62 13.26
C TYR A 657 -16.18 -10.12 12.46
N SER A 658 -17.36 -9.83 12.99
CA SER A 658 -18.60 -9.75 12.22
C SER A 658 -18.58 -8.52 11.30
N LYS A 659 -19.47 -8.49 10.31
CA LYS A 659 -19.56 -7.41 9.32
C LYS A 659 -20.87 -6.65 9.50
N ASP A 660 -20.81 -5.33 9.42
CA ASP A 660 -21.95 -4.42 9.34
C ASP A 660 -21.61 -3.35 8.30
N TYR A 661 -22.05 -3.57 7.07
CA TYR A 661 -21.47 -3.02 5.86
C TYR A 661 -22.52 -2.18 5.14
N HIS A 662 -22.28 -0.88 5.06
CA HIS A 662 -23.15 0.12 4.46
C HIS A 662 -22.42 0.91 3.38
N TYR A 663 -23.13 1.26 2.31
CA TYR A 663 -22.58 2.11 1.28
C TYR A 663 -22.67 3.58 1.66
N ASP A 664 -21.60 4.34 1.45
CA ASP A 664 -21.67 5.79 1.55
C ASP A 664 -22.19 6.41 0.24
N TRP A 665 -23.50 6.70 0.21
CA TRP A 665 -24.15 7.33 -0.93
C TRP A 665 -23.58 8.70 -1.31
N ASN A 666 -22.84 9.37 -0.43
CA ASN A 666 -22.14 10.62 -0.78
C ASN A 666 -21.05 10.40 -1.84
N LEU A 667 -20.48 9.20 -1.95
CA LEU A 667 -19.42 8.87 -2.91
C LEU A 667 -19.87 9.04 -4.37
N GLN A 668 -21.16 8.88 -4.66
CA GLN A 668 -21.70 9.11 -6.01
C GLN A 668 -21.67 10.59 -6.42
N LEU A 669 -21.65 11.49 -5.44
CA LEU A 669 -21.66 12.95 -5.63
C LEU A 669 -20.28 13.57 -5.43
N LYS A 670 -19.53 13.05 -4.46
CA LYS A 670 -18.23 13.54 -4.01
C LYS A 670 -17.28 12.36 -3.78
N PRO A 671 -16.69 11.81 -4.85
CA PRO A 671 -15.72 10.75 -4.72
C PRO A 671 -14.46 11.24 -3.98
N PRO A 672 -13.64 10.33 -3.41
CA PRO A 672 -12.37 10.73 -2.83
C PRO A 672 -11.47 11.44 -3.86
N PRO A 673 -10.61 12.37 -3.41
CA PRO A 673 -9.72 13.12 -4.29
C PRO A 673 -8.86 12.19 -5.16
N TYR A 674 -8.96 12.31 -6.48
CA TYR A 674 -8.21 11.47 -7.43
C TYR A 674 -8.38 9.95 -7.22
N PHE A 675 -9.52 9.50 -6.70
CA PHE A 675 -9.80 8.07 -6.60
C PHE A 675 -9.86 7.41 -7.99
N PRO A 676 -9.44 6.14 -8.14
CA PRO A 676 -9.33 5.48 -9.43
C PRO A 676 -10.63 5.41 -10.25
N ASP A 677 -10.55 5.83 -11.52
CA ASP A 677 -11.61 5.66 -12.51
C ASP A 677 -11.65 4.22 -13.05
N LEU A 678 -12.83 3.77 -13.48
CA LEU A 678 -13.04 2.46 -14.08
C LEU A 678 -12.59 2.43 -15.55
N GLN A 679 -12.01 1.31 -15.96
CA GLN A 679 -11.65 1.04 -17.35
C GLN A 679 -12.17 -0.32 -17.79
N SER A 680 -12.67 -0.42 -19.02
CA SER A 680 -13.01 -1.70 -19.65
C SER A 680 -11.77 -2.38 -20.22
N SER A 681 -11.91 -3.65 -20.62
CA SER A 681 -10.85 -4.50 -21.16
C SER A 681 -10.10 -3.94 -22.40
N ASP A 682 -10.65 -2.93 -23.06
CA ASP A 682 -10.04 -2.19 -24.17
C ASP A 682 -9.25 -0.93 -23.73
N ASN A 683 -9.03 -0.76 -22.42
CA ASN A 683 -8.40 0.41 -21.78
C ASN A 683 -9.17 1.73 -21.98
N THR A 684 -10.47 1.67 -22.25
CA THR A 684 -11.30 2.88 -22.33
C THR A 684 -11.91 3.22 -20.98
N VAL A 685 -11.97 4.52 -20.65
CA VAL A 685 -12.56 4.97 -19.39
C VAL A 685 -14.08 4.76 -19.45
N ILE A 686 -14.65 4.11 -18.45
CA ILE A 686 -16.11 3.90 -18.41
C ILE A 686 -16.78 5.21 -17.98
N LEU A 687 -17.48 5.83 -18.93
CA LEU A 687 -18.16 7.11 -18.72
C LEU A 687 -19.67 6.91 -18.45
N LYS A 688 -20.23 7.73 -17.56
CA LYS A 688 -21.69 7.90 -17.40
C LYS A 688 -22.12 9.27 -17.89
N MET A 689 -23.27 9.33 -18.56
CA MET A 689 -23.86 10.60 -19.00
C MET A 689 -24.21 11.46 -17.79
N ALA A 690 -23.76 12.72 -17.80
CA ALA A 690 -24.03 13.71 -16.76
C ALA A 690 -25.05 14.76 -17.23
N SER A 691 -24.96 15.21 -18.48
CA SER A 691 -25.95 16.11 -19.08
C SER A 691 -25.97 15.98 -20.60
N TYR A 692 -27.09 16.38 -21.19
CA TYR A 692 -27.28 16.48 -22.64
C TYR A 692 -28.12 17.71 -22.93
N GLY A 693 -27.82 18.41 -24.04
CA GLY A 693 -28.63 19.54 -24.46
C GLY A 693 -28.22 20.16 -25.79
N GLU A 694 -29.03 21.11 -26.26
CA GLU A 694 -28.69 21.95 -27.40
C GLU A 694 -27.69 23.02 -26.95
N ALA A 695 -26.57 23.14 -27.66
CA ALA A 695 -25.58 24.17 -27.42
C ALA A 695 -26.03 25.47 -28.09
N ASN A 696 -25.95 26.59 -27.38
CA ASN A 696 -26.11 27.91 -28.01
C ASN A 696 -25.02 28.09 -29.06
N SER A 697 -25.44 28.43 -30.28
CA SER A 697 -24.58 28.67 -31.44
C SER A 697 -23.77 29.95 -31.35
#